data_AF-A0A929VPJ8-F1
#
_entry.id   AF-A0A929VPJ8-F1
#
_cell.length_a   1.000
_cell.length_b   1.000
_cell.length_c   1.000
_cell.angle_alpha   90.00
_cell.angle_beta   90.00
_cell.angle_gamma   90.00
#
_symmetry.space_group_name_H-M   'P 1'
#
loop_
_entity.id
_entity.type
_entity.pdbx_description
1 polymer ?
#
loop_
_entity_poly.entity_id
_entity_poly.type
_entity_poly.pdbx_seq_one_letter_code
_entity_poly.pdbx_strand_id
1 'polypeptide(L)'
;MANLNENNFHNLRMNINKDEYYDFFVYKDSYGSYRFNNQVTSDGIISHIDMCDKECHDENGWIYGKKNEVWNKAVAIENTLYNITYTGFDNGLFKFRKDRISNKDFFELFQEQKYNIKEGDYRLKLHQVTGSTLLYDYPITFEECQVKLNGGFFQGFFQTECDKYKVLPNKIDNGDVWGFEFQLKKCDIEKESNKTLNDKYPNNKGIFFFMGTRAENKWTYLYDKDDKYKLEESNPLSPDDYVEGGEINKSDYIIGNFYDLDIEFPGPETKIKFDDLDDYINFNYYDPKLYEEKPCNLDGLDVMDYYIESNTKAKVIDENQPHETLKGWCCNNKDDKKDTEDSNDTNNKKVEYIERDPDYDYNDPFGDDYIEDLDNINDGEDFDYLEPEMNISDFEYETENGFKFSEANHKYLMSDNKFILFNRTCTGYTTNNWIEGNKVMFTYRNNNFKGNLFILMNRTCTGYTVDNIDTLRNKDINNHNPYKDIYNNAFALRIKDDGSIGYRILTKDCDISGENKTKIIEGYSNPNIIPNCEWCSVFVKIYGTSGGMKIYFYVNGKLVYITKELPRINLRKLDELYEKQEGVPYNISIGGGTQGLSETILQNYMLNPTRVYPLEEYFAGSFIGYMKDFKFYNRDLEYMEIFNNYKYKSL
;
A
#
# COMPACT_ATOMS: atom_id res chain seq x y z
N MET A 1 -25.46 69.27 -8.42
CA MET A 1 -25.26 69.06 -6.96
C MET A 1 -26.28 68.00 -6.57
N ALA A 2 -25.98 66.80 -6.08
CA ALA A 2 -24.78 66.12 -5.59
C ALA A 2 -24.78 64.71 -6.22
N ASN A 3 -23.67 64.19 -6.77
CA ASN A 3 -22.95 63.12 -6.06
C ASN A 3 -21.51 62.89 -6.56
N LEU A 4 -20.94 63.85 -7.28
CA LEU A 4 -19.50 63.84 -7.60
C LEU A 4 -18.61 64.32 -6.43
N ASN A 5 -19.21 64.87 -5.35
CA ASN A 5 -18.49 65.29 -4.15
C ASN A 5 -18.52 64.25 -3.01
N GLU A 6 -19.31 63.17 -3.09
CA GLU A 6 -19.42 62.18 -1.99
C GLU A 6 -18.61 60.89 -2.20
N ASN A 7 -18.07 60.64 -3.40
CA ASN A 7 -17.18 59.49 -3.64
C ASN A 7 -15.70 59.87 -3.70
N ASN A 8 -15.34 61.04 -3.16
CA ASN A 8 -13.98 61.59 -3.29
C ASN A 8 -13.09 61.36 -2.08
N PHE A 9 -13.34 60.32 -1.28
CA PHE A 9 -12.36 59.82 -0.32
C PHE A 9 -12.60 58.33 -0.09
N HIS A 10 -11.80 57.49 -0.75
CA HIS A 10 -10.99 56.48 -0.07
C HIS A 10 -9.81 56.20 -0.98
N ASN A 11 -8.61 56.50 -0.48
CA ASN A 11 -7.36 56.17 -1.16
C ASN A 11 -7.46 54.76 -1.73
N LEU A 12 -7.19 54.58 -3.03
CA LEU A 12 -6.89 53.27 -3.58
C LEU A 12 -5.77 52.68 -2.71
N ARG A 13 -6.12 51.76 -1.81
CA ARG A 13 -5.15 51.03 -1.02
C ARG A 13 -4.76 49.82 -1.84
N MET A 14 -3.60 49.93 -2.49
CA MET A 14 -2.92 48.79 -3.07
C MET A 14 -2.48 47.90 -1.91
N ASN A 15 -3.02 46.69 -1.83
CA ASN A 15 -2.53 45.69 -0.90
C ASN A 15 -1.69 44.69 -1.65
N ILE A 16 -0.60 44.29 -1.00
CA ILE A 16 0.31 43.28 -1.48
C ILE A 16 -0.39 41.92 -1.27
N ASN A 17 -0.58 41.16 -2.34
CA ASN A 17 -0.80 39.72 -2.33
C ASN A 17 0.47 39.07 -1.81
N LYS A 18 0.38 38.56 -0.58
CA LYS A 18 1.53 38.02 0.14
C LYS A 18 1.71 36.52 -0.06
N ASP A 19 0.77 35.86 -0.76
CA ASP A 19 0.82 34.44 -1.08
C ASP A 19 1.62 34.16 -2.36
N GLU A 20 1.70 35.12 -3.28
CA GLU A 20 2.29 34.95 -4.62
C GLU A 20 3.28 36.08 -4.98
N TYR A 21 4.30 36.32 -4.16
CA TYR A 21 5.42 37.22 -4.52
C TYR A 21 4.98 38.62 -4.99
N TYR A 22 4.46 39.41 -4.06
CA TYR A 22 4.21 40.84 -4.25
C TYR A 22 3.31 41.21 -5.45
N ASP A 23 2.26 40.44 -5.73
CA ASP A 23 1.24 40.91 -6.67
C ASP A 23 0.38 42.01 -6.00
N PHE A 24 -0.16 42.97 -6.75
CA PHE A 24 -1.01 44.02 -6.18
C PHE A 24 -2.46 43.76 -6.54
N PHE A 25 -3.34 43.71 -5.54
CA PHE A 25 -4.78 43.76 -5.79
C PHE A 25 -5.39 45.01 -5.19
N VAL A 26 -6.38 45.55 -5.92
CA VAL A 26 -7.14 46.73 -5.52
C VAL A 26 -8.37 46.24 -4.77
N TYR A 27 -8.45 46.52 -3.47
CA TYR A 27 -9.59 46.12 -2.64
C TYR A 27 -10.27 47.31 -1.99
N LYS A 28 -11.61 47.30 -1.98
CA LYS A 28 -12.45 48.41 -1.50
C LYS A 28 -12.80 48.32 -0.01
N ASP A 29 -12.74 47.12 0.56
CA ASP A 29 -13.13 46.87 1.96
C ASP A 29 -11.90 46.72 2.86
N SER A 30 -11.92 47.42 3.99
CA SER A 30 -10.79 47.53 4.93
C SER A 30 -10.58 46.24 5.73
N TYR A 31 -9.39 45.64 5.62
CA TYR A 31 -8.88 44.73 6.65
C TYR A 31 -8.07 45.50 7.70
N GLY A 32 -8.11 45.02 8.95
CA GLY A 32 -7.37 45.61 10.08
C GLY A 32 -5.85 45.61 9.85
N SER A 33 -5.12 46.37 10.69
CA SER A 33 -3.65 46.36 10.67
C SER A 33 -3.13 44.96 10.97
N TYR A 34 -2.53 44.31 9.98
CA TYR A 34 -1.92 42.99 10.15
C TYR A 34 -0.59 43.13 10.90
N ARG A 35 -0.44 42.41 12.03
CA ARG A 35 0.81 42.35 12.80
C ARG A 35 1.39 40.95 12.68
N PHE A 36 2.61 40.85 12.19
CA PHE A 36 3.37 39.61 12.24
C PHE A 36 4.03 39.51 13.61
N ASN A 37 3.67 38.49 14.38
CA ASN A 37 4.46 38.12 15.55
C ASN A 37 5.68 37.35 15.03
N ASN A 38 6.89 37.76 15.44
CA ASN A 38 8.14 37.08 15.11
C ASN A 38 8.27 35.78 15.92
N GLN A 39 7.35 34.85 15.70
CA GLN A 39 7.21 33.60 16.46
C GLN A 39 7.01 32.44 15.49
N VAL A 40 7.53 31.28 15.87
CA VAL A 40 7.25 30.01 15.19
C VAL A 40 5.80 29.63 15.45
N THR A 41 5.06 29.24 14.41
CA THR A 41 3.70 28.72 14.54
C THR A 41 3.70 27.20 14.48
N SER A 42 3.06 26.59 15.47
CA SER A 42 2.70 25.17 15.50
C SER A 42 1.21 24.95 15.22
N ASP A 43 0.46 26.02 14.95
CA ASP A 43 -0.97 25.91 14.72
C ASP A 43 -1.28 25.17 13.41
N GLY A 44 -2.24 24.26 13.47
CA GLY A 44 -2.65 23.42 12.34
C GLY A 44 -1.78 22.19 12.08
N ILE A 45 -0.76 21.89 12.91
CA ILE A 45 -0.02 20.63 12.82
C ILE A 45 -0.95 19.47 13.19
N ILE A 46 -1.02 18.48 12.30
CA ILE A 46 -1.81 17.25 12.46
C ILE A 46 -0.95 15.99 12.60
N SER A 47 0.34 16.09 12.30
CA SER A 47 1.35 15.06 12.54
C SER A 47 2.72 15.71 12.55
N HIS A 48 3.54 15.41 13.56
CA HIS A 48 4.93 15.86 13.67
C HIS A 48 5.82 14.69 14.08
N ILE A 49 6.83 14.35 13.29
CA ILE A 49 7.88 13.41 13.64
C ILE A 49 9.18 14.21 13.82
N ASP A 50 9.82 14.07 14.97
CA ASP A 50 11.02 14.82 15.36
C ASP A 50 12.10 13.84 15.82
N MET A 51 13.21 13.73 15.07
CA MET A 51 14.29 12.78 15.38
C MET A 51 15.08 13.18 16.63
N CYS A 52 14.91 14.40 17.15
CA CYS A 52 15.46 14.78 18.45
C CYS A 52 14.62 14.29 19.63
N ASP A 53 13.35 13.96 19.39
CA ASP A 53 12.45 13.47 20.42
C ASP A 53 12.50 11.94 20.49
N LYS A 54 12.98 11.42 21.62
CA LYS A 54 13.08 9.98 21.86
C LYS A 54 11.74 9.26 21.88
N GLU A 55 10.60 9.96 22.02
CA GLU A 55 9.28 9.35 21.87
C GLU A 55 8.85 9.16 20.40
N CYS A 56 9.56 9.79 19.46
CA CYS A 56 9.26 9.77 18.03
C CYS A 56 10.02 8.68 17.26
N HIS A 57 10.89 7.90 17.91
CA HIS A 57 11.55 6.76 17.29
C HIS A 57 11.93 5.70 18.33
N ASP A 58 12.13 4.46 17.89
CA ASP A 58 12.60 3.37 18.76
C ASP A 58 13.82 2.63 18.17
N GLU A 59 14.37 1.71 18.95
CA GLU A 59 15.53 0.88 18.56
C GLU A 59 15.18 -0.17 17.49
N ASN A 60 13.88 -0.44 17.27
CA ASN A 60 13.39 -1.43 16.31
C ASN A 60 13.21 -0.86 14.89
N GLY A 61 13.55 0.41 14.68
CA GLY A 61 13.43 1.10 13.40
C GLY A 61 12.03 1.67 13.14
N TRP A 62 11.22 1.89 14.18
CA TRP A 62 9.97 2.61 14.07
C TRP A 62 10.15 4.10 14.29
N ILE A 63 9.31 4.88 13.63
CA ILE A 63 9.14 6.31 13.88
C ILE A 63 7.66 6.63 14.11
N TYR A 64 7.41 7.57 15.02
CA TYR A 64 6.10 7.93 15.52
C TYR A 64 5.88 9.44 15.47
N GLY A 65 4.65 9.83 15.18
CA GLY A 65 4.21 11.21 15.39
C GLY A 65 4.15 11.56 16.88
N LYS A 66 4.31 12.83 17.22
CA LYS A 66 4.13 13.34 18.59
C LYS A 66 2.70 13.15 19.06
N LYS A 67 2.52 12.72 20.31
CA LYS A 67 1.19 12.46 20.92
C LYS A 67 0.28 13.68 20.98
N ASN A 68 0.86 14.88 21.10
CA ASN A 68 0.12 16.13 21.30
C ASN A 68 -0.16 16.90 20.00
N GLU A 69 0.38 16.44 18.88
CA GLU A 69 0.27 17.10 17.56
C GLU A 69 -0.38 16.14 16.57
N VAL A 70 -1.63 15.81 16.87
CA VAL A 70 -2.45 14.82 16.14
C VAL A 70 -3.64 15.49 15.47
N TRP A 71 -4.17 14.86 14.42
CA TRP A 71 -5.32 15.40 13.71
C TRP A 71 -6.58 15.39 14.59
N ASN A 72 -7.27 16.52 14.67
CA ASN A 72 -8.51 16.66 15.44
C ASN A 72 -9.67 15.77 14.97
N LYS A 73 -9.61 15.26 13.73
CA LYS A 73 -10.58 14.29 13.18
C LYS A 73 -10.02 12.87 13.15
N ALA A 74 -8.91 12.61 13.85
CA ALA A 74 -8.33 11.28 13.90
C ALA A 74 -9.29 10.29 14.59
N VAL A 75 -9.29 9.07 14.07
CA VAL A 75 -10.06 7.94 14.62
C VAL A 75 -9.08 6.78 14.81
N ALA A 76 -9.10 6.19 16.01
CA ALA A 76 -8.35 5.00 16.35
C ALA A 76 -9.18 4.17 17.33
N ILE A 77 -9.98 3.26 16.79
CA ILE A 77 -10.79 2.30 17.56
C ILE A 77 -9.96 1.02 17.69
N GLU A 78 -10.03 0.39 18.86
CA GLU A 78 -9.35 -0.89 19.10
C GLU A 78 -9.73 -1.91 18.04
N ASN A 79 -8.73 -2.44 17.34
CA ASN A 79 -8.93 -3.46 16.33
C ASN A 79 -7.64 -4.21 16.01
N THR A 80 -7.78 -5.50 15.75
CA THR A 80 -6.70 -6.33 15.26
C THR A 80 -6.87 -6.52 13.76
N LEU A 81 -5.81 -6.24 13.02
CA LEU A 81 -5.70 -6.54 11.60
C LEU A 81 -5.09 -7.94 11.51
N TYR A 82 -5.91 -8.96 11.22
CA TYR A 82 -5.46 -10.34 11.04
C TYR A 82 -4.98 -10.59 9.61
N ASN A 83 -5.68 -10.02 8.62
CA ASN A 83 -5.36 -10.19 7.21
C ASN A 83 -4.17 -9.32 6.73
N ILE A 84 -3.62 -8.48 7.61
CA ILE A 84 -2.41 -7.69 7.34
C ILE A 84 -1.20 -8.58 7.04
N THR A 85 -1.17 -9.85 7.45
CA THR A 85 -0.10 -10.80 7.11
C THR A 85 0.05 -10.98 5.61
N TYR A 86 -1.04 -10.88 4.86
CA TYR A 86 -1.00 -10.98 3.40
C TYR A 86 -0.15 -9.90 2.76
N THR A 87 0.09 -8.75 3.40
CA THR A 87 0.85 -7.65 2.78
C THR A 87 1.97 -7.12 3.68
N GLY A 88 1.94 -7.37 4.99
CA GLY A 88 2.87 -6.82 5.98
C GLY A 88 4.28 -7.39 5.89
N PHE A 89 4.45 -8.61 5.37
CA PHE A 89 5.79 -9.12 5.07
C PHE A 89 6.45 -8.37 3.92
N ASP A 90 5.66 -7.85 2.96
CA ASP A 90 6.19 -7.21 1.76
C ASP A 90 7.07 -6.02 2.12
N ASN A 91 6.63 -5.14 3.05
CA ASN A 91 7.36 -3.91 3.39
C ASN A 91 8.15 -4.00 4.71
N GLY A 92 8.25 -5.18 5.31
CA GLY A 92 8.99 -5.36 6.57
C GLY A 92 8.23 -5.02 7.85
N LEU A 93 6.89 -4.91 7.80
CA LEU A 93 6.08 -4.83 9.03
C LEU A 93 6.29 -6.09 9.87
N PHE A 94 6.35 -7.24 9.19
CA PHE A 94 6.82 -8.50 9.73
C PHE A 94 8.12 -8.88 9.03
N LYS A 95 9.09 -9.37 9.80
CA LYS A 95 10.43 -9.70 9.31
C LYS A 95 10.62 -11.21 9.30
N PHE A 96 11.23 -11.71 8.24
CA PHE A 96 11.71 -13.07 8.14
C PHE A 96 12.92 -13.08 7.20
N ARG A 97 13.66 -14.19 7.18
CA ARG A 97 14.80 -14.34 6.27
C ARG A 97 14.53 -15.50 5.32
N LYS A 98 14.36 -15.18 4.03
CA LYS A 98 13.92 -16.13 2.99
C LYS A 98 14.84 -17.34 2.81
N ASP A 99 16.15 -17.20 3.01
CA ASP A 99 17.17 -18.27 2.84
C ASP A 99 17.35 -19.20 4.05
N ARG A 100 16.71 -18.90 5.20
CA ARG A 100 16.92 -19.63 6.46
C ARG A 100 15.63 -20.01 7.17
N ILE A 101 14.54 -20.14 6.43
CA ILE A 101 13.25 -20.50 6.99
C ILE A 101 12.69 -21.71 6.24
N SER A 102 12.23 -22.71 6.97
CA SER A 102 11.52 -23.84 6.35
C SER A 102 10.13 -23.40 5.89
N ASN A 103 9.56 -24.13 4.93
CA ASN A 103 8.19 -23.86 4.50
C ASN A 103 7.21 -23.95 5.68
N LYS A 104 7.42 -24.87 6.63
CA LYS A 104 6.55 -25.02 7.80
C LYS A 104 6.59 -23.78 8.69
N ASP A 105 7.80 -23.35 9.07
CA ASP A 105 7.99 -22.21 9.97
C ASP A 105 7.50 -20.91 9.33
N PHE A 106 7.69 -20.74 8.01
CA PHE A 106 7.18 -19.56 7.31
C PHE A 106 5.65 -19.49 7.38
N PHE A 107 4.95 -20.61 7.19
CA PHE A 107 3.49 -20.63 7.24
C PHE A 107 2.95 -20.46 8.66
N GLU A 108 3.63 -21.00 9.67
CA GLU A 108 3.31 -20.74 11.07
C GLU A 108 3.42 -19.23 11.36
N LEU A 109 4.54 -18.59 10.97
CA LEU A 109 4.67 -17.13 11.05
C LEU A 109 3.57 -16.40 10.25
N PHE A 110 3.26 -16.87 9.05
CA PHE A 110 2.25 -16.24 8.19
C PHE A 110 0.84 -16.29 8.79
N GLN A 111 0.52 -17.33 9.56
CA GLN A 111 -0.79 -17.54 10.19
C GLN A 111 -0.91 -16.85 11.55
N GLU A 112 0.17 -16.76 12.33
CA GLU A 112 0.11 -16.23 13.71
C GLU A 112 0.23 -14.72 13.80
N GLN A 113 0.91 -14.09 12.83
CA GLN A 113 1.19 -12.66 12.85
C GLN A 113 -0.08 -11.82 12.75
N LYS A 114 -0.09 -10.69 13.43
CA LYS A 114 -1.22 -9.75 13.44
C LYS A 114 -0.77 -8.36 13.87
N TYR A 115 -1.51 -7.34 13.48
CA TYR A 115 -1.23 -5.96 13.87
C TYR A 115 -2.35 -5.37 14.71
N ASN A 116 -2.02 -4.93 15.93
CA ASN A 116 -2.99 -4.38 16.87
C ASN A 116 -3.01 -2.85 16.81
N ILE A 117 -4.16 -2.29 16.44
CA ILE A 117 -4.46 -0.86 16.56
C ILE A 117 -5.00 -0.63 17.97
N LYS A 118 -4.24 0.13 18.78
CA LYS A 118 -4.65 0.50 20.13
C LYS A 118 -5.64 1.66 20.07
N GLU A 119 -6.71 1.57 20.86
CA GLU A 119 -7.67 2.67 21.01
C GLU A 119 -6.96 3.92 21.54
N GLY A 120 -7.33 5.08 20.97
CA GLY A 120 -6.80 6.38 21.39
C GLY A 120 -5.37 6.71 20.95
N ASP A 121 -4.68 5.81 20.23
CA ASP A 121 -3.36 6.11 19.65
C ASP A 121 -3.50 6.73 18.26
N TYR A 122 -3.63 8.05 18.23
CA TYR A 122 -3.84 8.85 17.01
C TYR A 122 -2.55 9.21 16.26
N ARG A 123 -1.41 8.67 16.68
CA ARG A 123 -0.12 8.98 16.06
C ARG A 123 -0.01 8.34 14.68
N LEU A 124 0.63 9.04 13.75
CA LEU A 124 1.19 8.41 12.56
C LEU A 124 2.32 7.47 12.99
N LYS A 125 2.35 6.26 12.42
CA LYS A 125 3.36 5.24 12.72
C LYS A 125 3.94 4.74 11.42
N LEU A 126 5.27 4.78 11.31
CA LEU A 126 6.00 4.25 10.17
C LEU A 126 7.11 3.35 10.69
N HIS A 127 7.45 2.34 9.90
CA HIS A 127 8.59 1.47 10.19
C HIS A 127 9.56 1.50 9.01
N GLN A 128 10.82 1.21 9.29
CA GLN A 128 11.81 1.00 8.25
C GLN A 128 11.35 -0.10 7.29
N VAL A 129 11.46 0.17 5.99
CA VAL A 129 11.30 -0.87 4.97
C VAL A 129 12.49 -1.81 5.03
N THR A 130 12.23 -3.12 4.99
CA THR A 130 13.29 -4.14 5.10
C THR A 130 13.29 -5.08 3.90
N GLY A 131 14.47 -5.49 3.47
CA GLY A 131 14.65 -6.45 2.39
C GLY A 131 14.51 -7.91 2.85
N SER A 132 13.34 -8.30 3.37
CA SER A 132 13.11 -9.68 3.86
C SER A 132 13.28 -10.73 2.74
N THR A 133 13.12 -10.32 1.48
CA THR A 133 13.33 -11.16 0.29
C THR A 133 14.79 -11.30 -0.13
N LEU A 134 15.70 -10.52 0.48
CA LEU A 134 17.12 -10.40 0.12
C LEU A 134 17.38 -9.83 -1.29
N LEU A 135 16.36 -9.24 -1.94
CA LEU A 135 16.49 -8.63 -3.26
C LEU A 135 17.13 -7.24 -3.18
N TYR A 136 16.71 -6.43 -2.22
CA TYR A 136 17.27 -5.09 -2.02
C TYR A 136 17.66 -4.83 -0.57
N ASP A 137 18.65 -3.97 -0.41
CA ASP A 137 19.04 -3.43 0.88
C ASP A 137 18.42 -2.04 1.07
N TYR A 138 18.06 -1.74 2.33
CA TYR A 138 17.50 -0.45 2.75
C TYR A 138 18.33 0.17 3.87
N PRO A 139 19.56 0.64 3.59
CA PRO A 139 20.42 1.17 4.63
C PRO A 139 19.85 2.45 5.24
N ILE A 140 19.64 2.40 6.55
CA ILE A 140 19.26 3.52 7.42
C ILE A 140 20.13 3.47 8.67
N THR A 141 20.63 4.61 9.12
CA THR A 141 21.37 4.72 10.38
C THR A 141 20.75 5.82 11.24
N PHE A 142 20.35 5.48 12.46
CA PHE A 142 19.95 6.47 13.46
C PHE A 142 21.19 7.11 14.07
N GLU A 143 21.20 8.45 14.10
CA GLU A 143 22.24 9.26 14.73
C GLU A 143 21.57 10.20 15.75
N GLU A 144 22.35 10.86 16.59
CA GLU A 144 21.77 11.80 17.57
C GLU A 144 21.01 12.91 16.84
N CYS A 145 19.71 13.05 17.14
CA CYS A 145 18.83 14.08 16.59
C CYS A 145 18.59 14.00 15.07
N GLN A 146 19.01 12.95 14.36
CA GLN A 146 18.85 12.84 12.90
C GLN A 146 18.90 11.39 12.41
N VAL A 147 18.40 11.14 11.21
CA VAL A 147 18.51 9.84 10.55
C VAL A 147 19.24 9.99 9.22
N LYS A 148 20.23 9.12 8.99
CA LYS A 148 20.96 8.96 7.73
C LYS A 148 20.19 7.98 6.84
N LEU A 149 19.83 8.44 5.65
CA LEU A 149 19.11 7.69 4.63
C LEU A 149 20.09 7.42 3.48
N ASN A 150 20.44 6.16 3.24
CA ASN A 150 21.41 5.76 2.20
C ASN A 150 20.84 4.64 1.31
N GLY A 151 19.59 4.81 0.90
CA GLY A 151 18.84 3.82 0.13
C GLY A 151 17.58 3.35 0.84
N GLY A 152 17.58 3.35 2.17
CA GLY A 152 16.42 3.01 2.99
C GLY A 152 15.48 4.18 3.27
N PHE A 153 14.24 3.84 3.63
CA PHE A 153 13.18 4.78 3.99
C PHE A 153 12.15 4.15 4.92
N PHE A 154 11.24 4.98 5.45
CA PHE A 154 10.15 4.55 6.33
C PHE A 154 8.83 4.49 5.57
N GLN A 155 8.00 3.51 5.89
CA GLN A 155 6.69 3.33 5.29
C GLN A 155 5.64 2.96 6.34
N GLY A 156 4.38 3.33 6.11
CA GLY A 156 3.25 2.90 6.92
C GLY A 156 1.93 3.37 6.33
N PHE A 157 0.82 2.91 6.90
CA PHE A 157 -0.52 3.31 6.49
C PHE A 157 -1.13 4.27 7.50
N PHE A 158 -1.99 5.17 7.03
CA PHE A 158 -2.66 6.16 7.88
C PHE A 158 -4.18 6.00 7.93
N GLN A 159 -4.74 5.05 7.17
CA GLN A 159 -6.16 4.74 7.20
C GLN A 159 -6.44 3.25 6.88
N THR A 160 -7.45 2.68 7.54
CA THR A 160 -8.00 1.34 7.28
C THR A 160 -9.46 1.40 6.77
N GLU A 161 -10.04 0.25 6.44
CA GLU A 161 -11.45 0.16 6.02
C GLU A 161 -12.42 0.64 7.11
N CYS A 162 -13.63 1.06 6.71
CA CYS A 162 -14.71 1.55 7.58
C CYS A 162 -14.24 2.68 8.56
N ASP A 163 -13.10 3.35 8.29
CA ASP A 163 -12.51 4.47 9.07
C ASP A 163 -12.23 4.19 10.57
N LYS A 164 -12.00 2.94 10.99
CA LYS A 164 -11.68 2.65 12.43
C LYS A 164 -10.27 3.02 12.80
N TYR A 165 -9.38 3.08 11.81
CA TYR A 165 -8.13 3.80 11.94
C TYR A 165 -8.05 4.81 10.81
N LYS A 166 -7.86 6.07 11.17
CA LYS A 166 -7.67 7.19 10.25
C LYS A 166 -6.99 8.32 11.01
N VAL A 167 -5.70 8.53 10.78
CA VAL A 167 -4.91 9.55 11.49
C VAL A 167 -4.54 10.75 10.63
N LEU A 168 -4.69 10.63 9.31
CA LEU A 168 -4.45 11.71 8.34
C LEU A 168 -5.64 11.85 7.36
N PRO A 169 -5.81 13.03 6.75
CA PRO A 169 -6.79 13.22 5.67
C PRO A 169 -6.39 12.43 4.41
N ASN A 170 -7.39 11.93 3.68
CA ASN A 170 -7.19 11.13 2.47
C ASN A 170 -7.67 11.83 1.18
N LYS A 171 -8.21 13.04 1.30
CA LYS A 171 -8.79 13.79 0.18
C LYS A 171 -8.55 15.28 0.37
N ILE A 172 -8.29 15.98 -0.72
CA ILE A 172 -8.18 17.44 -0.79
C ILE A 172 -9.36 17.99 -1.59
N ASP A 173 -10.25 18.74 -0.94
CA ASP A 173 -11.38 19.39 -1.60
C ASP A 173 -11.07 20.84 -2.01
N ASN A 174 -12.01 21.50 -2.69
CA ASN A 174 -11.81 22.87 -3.16
C ASN A 174 -11.70 23.83 -1.96
N GLY A 175 -10.60 24.57 -1.89
CA GLY A 175 -10.26 25.45 -0.78
C GLY A 175 -9.51 24.79 0.38
N ASP A 176 -9.36 23.45 0.36
CA ASP A 176 -8.53 22.76 1.35
C ASP A 176 -7.04 22.99 1.09
N VAL A 177 -6.27 23.03 2.17
CA VAL A 177 -4.82 23.25 2.12
C VAL A 177 -4.09 22.21 2.96
N TRP A 178 -3.09 21.58 2.35
CA TRP A 178 -2.14 20.71 3.02
C TRP A 178 -0.76 21.37 3.01
N GLY A 179 -0.05 21.36 4.13
CA GLY A 179 1.33 21.85 4.23
C GLY A 179 2.25 20.75 4.72
N PHE A 180 3.34 20.49 4.03
CA PHE A 180 4.37 19.55 4.47
C PHE A 180 5.66 20.31 4.75
N GLU A 181 6.18 20.25 5.98
CA GLU A 181 7.48 20.82 6.36
C GLU A 181 8.49 19.70 6.60
N PHE A 182 9.68 19.81 6.01
CA PHE A 182 10.77 18.87 6.18
C PHE A 182 12.06 19.61 6.53
N GLN A 183 12.86 19.03 7.43
CA GLN A 183 14.27 19.39 7.58
C GLN A 183 15.11 18.29 6.95
N LEU A 184 15.76 18.60 5.82
CA LEU A 184 16.51 17.66 5.00
C LEU A 184 17.91 18.18 4.71
N LYS A 185 18.85 17.25 4.51
CA LYS A 185 20.22 17.54 4.07
C LYS A 185 20.59 16.51 2.99
N LYS A 186 20.44 16.88 1.71
CA LYS A 186 20.89 16.04 0.59
C LYS A 186 22.41 15.99 0.62
N CYS A 187 23.03 14.81 0.68
CA CYS A 187 24.47 14.66 0.58
C CYS A 187 24.79 13.53 -0.40
N ASP A 188 25.91 13.63 -1.11
CA ASP A 188 26.45 12.50 -1.86
C ASP A 188 27.26 11.63 -0.90
N ILE A 189 26.58 10.68 -0.28
CA ILE A 189 27.14 9.75 0.70
C ILE A 189 27.74 8.55 -0.04
N GLU A 190 28.83 7.98 0.50
CA GLU A 190 29.35 6.70 0.02
C GLU A 190 28.28 5.61 0.16
N LYS A 191 28.14 4.83 -0.90
CA LYS A 191 27.07 3.85 -1.04
C LYS A 191 27.33 2.64 -0.12
N GLU A 192 26.38 2.34 0.76
CA GLU A 192 26.52 1.21 1.72
C GLU A 192 26.16 -0.15 1.12
N SER A 193 25.35 -0.17 0.06
CA SER A 193 24.98 -1.40 -0.66
C SER A 193 24.92 -1.14 -2.15
N ASN A 194 25.29 -2.13 -2.96
CA ASN A 194 25.11 -2.07 -4.42
C ASN A 194 23.75 -2.55 -4.93
N LYS A 195 22.83 -2.87 -4.02
CA LYS A 195 21.54 -3.50 -4.30
C LYS A 195 20.39 -2.68 -3.71
N THR A 196 20.36 -1.39 -3.97
CA THR A 196 19.26 -0.52 -3.50
C THR A 196 18.22 -0.33 -4.61
N LEU A 197 17.00 0.13 -4.26
CA LEU A 197 16.01 0.52 -5.29
C LEU A 197 16.53 1.59 -6.24
N ASN A 198 17.44 2.47 -5.78
CA ASN A 198 18.07 3.48 -6.63
C ASN A 198 19.02 2.89 -7.68
N ASP A 199 19.49 1.67 -7.49
CA ASP A 199 20.35 0.98 -8.45
C ASP A 199 19.54 0.36 -9.58
N LYS A 200 18.39 -0.24 -9.24
CA LYS A 200 17.44 -0.73 -10.24
C LYS A 200 16.74 0.43 -10.97
N TYR A 201 16.36 1.46 -10.23
CA TYR A 201 15.61 2.62 -10.72
C TYR A 201 16.34 3.95 -10.45
N PRO A 202 17.47 4.20 -11.12
CA PRO A 202 18.25 5.44 -10.90
C PRO A 202 17.46 6.71 -11.20
N ASN A 203 16.49 6.61 -12.12
CA ASN A 203 15.58 7.71 -12.47
C ASN A 203 14.58 8.07 -11.35
N ASN A 204 14.51 7.29 -10.28
CA ASN A 204 13.66 7.53 -9.10
C ASN A 204 14.47 8.00 -7.88
N LYS A 205 15.81 8.03 -7.96
CA LYS A 205 16.68 8.51 -6.89
C LYS A 205 16.30 9.92 -6.43
N GLY A 206 16.27 10.11 -5.12
CA GLY A 206 16.00 11.41 -4.49
C GLY A 206 14.53 11.66 -4.13
N ILE A 207 13.64 10.70 -4.34
CA ILE A 207 12.29 10.75 -3.74
C ILE A 207 12.44 10.70 -2.22
N PHE A 208 11.89 11.67 -1.52
CA PHE A 208 12.00 11.78 -0.06
C PHE A 208 10.65 11.73 0.65
N PHE A 209 9.55 11.76 -0.10
CA PHE A 209 8.20 11.67 0.44
C PHE A 209 7.28 11.03 -0.60
N PHE A 210 6.37 10.19 -0.13
CA PHE A 210 5.31 9.58 -0.93
C PHE A 210 4.02 9.47 -0.13
N MET A 211 2.88 9.65 -0.80
CA MET A 211 1.56 9.43 -0.24
C MET A 211 0.64 8.88 -1.32
N GLY A 212 -0.01 7.74 -1.07
CA GLY A 212 -0.65 6.96 -2.13
C GLY A 212 -1.05 5.55 -1.72
N THR A 213 -1.49 4.76 -2.67
CA THR A 213 -1.39 3.30 -2.54
C THR A 213 0.07 2.89 -2.75
N ARG A 214 0.63 2.05 -1.88
CA ARG A 214 2.06 1.68 -1.99
C ARG A 214 2.35 0.70 -3.13
N ALA A 215 1.35 -0.07 -3.56
CA ALA A 215 1.50 -1.07 -4.62
C ALA A 215 0.17 -1.25 -5.37
N GLU A 216 0.26 -1.82 -6.57
CA GLU A 216 -0.86 -2.39 -7.31
C GLU A 216 -1.39 -3.65 -6.61
N ASN A 217 -2.49 -4.20 -7.12
CA ASN A 217 -3.01 -5.46 -6.64
C ASN A 217 -2.03 -6.60 -6.94
N LYS A 218 -1.35 -7.09 -5.90
CA LYS A 218 -0.37 -8.15 -6.05
C LYS A 218 -0.92 -9.48 -6.53
N TRP A 219 -2.22 -9.72 -6.39
CA TRP A 219 -2.85 -10.97 -6.81
C TRP A 219 -3.12 -11.02 -8.32
N THR A 220 -2.85 -9.92 -9.03
CA THR A 220 -3.08 -9.82 -10.48
C THR A 220 -2.39 -10.92 -11.29
N TYR A 221 -1.22 -11.41 -10.86
CA TYR A 221 -0.54 -12.52 -11.57
C TYR A 221 -1.33 -13.83 -11.55
N LEU A 222 -2.18 -14.03 -10.53
CA LEU A 222 -3.08 -15.20 -10.47
C LEU A 222 -4.30 -15.04 -11.38
N TYR A 223 -4.71 -13.79 -11.62
CA TYR A 223 -5.88 -13.44 -12.44
C TYR A 223 -5.55 -13.46 -13.94
N ASP A 224 -4.32 -13.06 -14.28
CA ASP A 224 -3.81 -12.95 -15.65
C ASP A 224 -2.65 -13.92 -15.88
N LYS A 225 -2.97 -15.22 -15.97
CA LYS A 225 -1.97 -16.30 -16.16
C LYS A 225 -1.26 -16.25 -17.51
N ASP A 226 -1.90 -15.68 -18.52
CA ASP A 226 -1.35 -15.59 -19.88
C ASP A 226 -0.42 -14.37 -20.06
N ASP A 227 -0.18 -13.60 -18.98
CA ASP A 227 0.51 -12.31 -19.01
C ASP A 227 0.03 -11.44 -20.17
N LYS A 228 -1.29 -11.24 -20.27
CA LYS A 228 -1.95 -10.49 -21.35
C LYS A 228 -1.34 -9.09 -21.54
N TYR A 229 -0.78 -8.53 -20.47
CA TYR A 229 -0.14 -7.22 -20.47
C TYR A 229 1.37 -7.24 -20.79
N LYS A 230 1.97 -8.41 -20.99
CA LYS A 230 3.40 -8.61 -21.29
C LYS A 230 4.32 -7.97 -20.24
N LEU A 231 3.94 -8.05 -18.97
CA LEU A 231 4.67 -7.41 -17.88
C LEU A 231 5.94 -8.16 -17.51
N GLU A 232 6.03 -9.45 -17.84
CA GLU A 232 7.22 -10.25 -17.57
C GLU A 232 8.39 -9.89 -18.50
N GLU A 233 8.11 -9.41 -19.72
CA GLU A 233 9.12 -8.93 -20.68
C GLU A 233 9.85 -7.67 -20.17
N SER A 234 9.31 -6.99 -19.15
CA SER A 234 9.80 -5.70 -18.65
C SER A 234 10.66 -5.78 -17.39
N ASN A 235 10.98 -6.99 -16.89
CA ASN A 235 11.84 -7.15 -15.73
C ASN A 235 13.33 -7.12 -16.14
N PRO A 236 14.09 -6.07 -15.79
CA PRO A 236 15.49 -5.94 -16.19
C PRO A 236 16.45 -6.86 -15.43
N LEU A 237 15.99 -7.55 -14.38
CA LEU A 237 16.80 -8.51 -13.62
C LEU A 237 16.47 -9.94 -14.07
N SER A 238 17.45 -10.62 -14.65
CA SER A 238 17.40 -12.07 -14.82
C SER A 238 17.45 -12.75 -13.44
N PRO A 239 16.77 -13.89 -13.22
CA PRO A 239 17.03 -14.79 -12.09
C PRO A 239 18.51 -15.13 -11.87
N ASP A 240 19.37 -14.90 -12.85
CA ASP A 240 20.78 -15.25 -12.84
C ASP A 240 21.73 -14.11 -12.40
N ASP A 241 21.24 -12.88 -12.18
CA ASP A 241 22.07 -11.75 -11.73
C ASP A 241 22.19 -11.67 -10.18
N TYR A 242 21.83 -12.75 -9.48
CA TYR A 242 21.78 -12.82 -8.02
C TYR A 242 22.94 -13.62 -7.44
N VAL A 243 23.76 -12.95 -6.61
CA VAL A 243 24.83 -13.51 -5.74
C VAL A 243 25.90 -14.34 -6.49
N GLU A 244 27.16 -13.87 -6.45
CA GLU A 244 28.31 -14.73 -6.73
C GLU A 244 28.22 -16.00 -5.85
N GLY A 245 27.84 -17.12 -6.47
CA GLY A 245 27.84 -18.45 -5.85
C GLY A 245 26.68 -19.38 -6.22
N GLY A 246 25.61 -18.90 -6.86
CA GLY A 246 24.48 -19.76 -7.25
C GLY A 246 24.01 -19.46 -8.66
N GLU A 247 24.45 -20.25 -9.65
CA GLU A 247 23.69 -20.37 -10.90
C GLU A 247 22.34 -21.01 -10.55
N ILE A 248 21.25 -20.25 -10.62
CA ILE A 248 19.91 -20.75 -10.30
C ILE A 248 19.24 -21.20 -11.59
N ASN A 249 19.38 -22.49 -11.92
CA ASN A 249 18.69 -23.08 -13.05
C ASN A 249 17.20 -23.23 -12.74
N LYS A 250 16.30 -22.76 -13.63
CA LYS A 250 14.84 -22.80 -13.42
C LYS A 250 14.26 -24.22 -13.25
N SER A 251 14.99 -25.26 -13.68
CA SER A 251 14.64 -26.66 -13.45
C SER A 251 14.92 -27.16 -12.04
N ASP A 252 15.72 -26.42 -11.27
CA ASP A 252 16.30 -26.88 -9.99
C ASP A 252 15.50 -26.36 -8.79
N TYR A 253 14.35 -25.72 -9.03
CA TYR A 253 13.36 -25.29 -8.01
C TYR A 253 12.57 -26.43 -7.37
N ILE A 254 13.15 -27.63 -7.33
CA ILE A 254 12.73 -28.70 -6.43
C ILE A 254 13.91 -28.94 -5.48
N ILE A 255 14.10 -28.07 -4.48
CA ILE A 255 14.81 -28.51 -3.27
C ILE A 255 13.78 -29.35 -2.51
N GLY A 256 13.82 -30.64 -2.84
CA GLY A 256 12.83 -31.62 -2.41
C GLY A 256 12.86 -32.87 -3.28
N ASN A 257 14.06 -33.32 -3.67
CA ASN A 257 14.33 -34.72 -4.02
C ASN A 257 15.85 -34.98 -3.96
N PHE A 258 16.39 -35.04 -2.74
CA PHE A 258 17.67 -35.71 -2.48
C PHE A 258 17.52 -37.21 -2.20
N TYR A 259 16.38 -37.80 -2.57
CA TYR A 259 16.22 -39.25 -2.66
C TYR A 259 15.53 -39.58 -3.97
N ASP A 260 16.34 -39.81 -4.99
CA ASP A 260 16.20 -40.96 -5.88
C ASP A 260 17.50 -41.09 -6.69
N LEU A 261 18.54 -41.60 -6.01
CA LEU A 261 19.62 -42.30 -6.69
C LEU A 261 19.12 -43.70 -7.06
N ASP A 262 18.19 -43.78 -7.99
CA ASP A 262 17.95 -45.00 -8.76
C ASP A 262 18.88 -44.99 -9.97
N ILE A 263 20.15 -45.30 -9.70
CA ILE A 263 21.00 -45.90 -10.73
C ILE A 263 20.53 -47.36 -10.85
N GLU A 264 19.83 -47.74 -11.93
CA GLU A 264 20.10 -48.98 -12.68
C GLU A 264 19.49 -49.00 -14.11
N PHE A 265 20.43 -48.97 -15.07
CA PHE A 265 20.57 -49.64 -16.38
C PHE A 265 19.57 -49.48 -17.55
N PRO A 266 20.08 -49.25 -18.79
CA PRO A 266 19.27 -49.09 -20.00
C PRO A 266 18.78 -50.44 -20.53
N GLY A 267 17.48 -50.52 -20.81
CA GLY A 267 16.81 -51.65 -21.46
C GLY A 267 15.78 -51.16 -22.50
N PRO A 268 15.40 -52.01 -23.47
CA PRO A 268 15.49 -51.67 -24.89
C PRO A 268 14.31 -50.87 -25.46
N GLU A 269 14.65 -50.06 -26.46
CA GLU A 269 13.77 -49.30 -27.34
C GLU A 269 12.48 -50.05 -27.74
N THR A 270 11.32 -49.44 -27.50
CA THR A 270 10.08 -49.81 -28.19
C THR A 270 9.61 -48.66 -29.08
N LYS A 271 9.60 -48.97 -30.38
CA LYS A 271 9.24 -48.09 -31.50
C LYS A 271 7.78 -47.64 -31.38
N ILE A 272 7.57 -46.33 -31.44
CA ILE A 272 6.26 -45.72 -31.69
C ILE A 272 5.89 -45.98 -33.16
N LYS A 273 4.72 -46.58 -33.39
CA LYS A 273 4.10 -46.65 -34.71
C LYS A 273 3.24 -45.40 -34.93
N PHE A 274 3.50 -44.76 -36.07
CA PHE A 274 2.64 -43.79 -36.74
C PHE A 274 1.42 -44.47 -37.37
N ASP A 275 0.46 -43.63 -37.80
CA ASP A 275 -0.76 -43.84 -38.62
C ASP A 275 -2.03 -43.62 -37.77
N ASP A 276 -2.99 -42.71 -38.03
CA ASP A 276 -3.45 -41.93 -39.21
C ASP A 276 -4.00 -40.56 -38.69
N LEU A 277 -3.79 -39.36 -39.25
CA LEU A 277 -4.07 -38.78 -40.57
C LEU A 277 -5.56 -38.83 -41.00
N ASP A 278 -6.31 -37.79 -40.61
CA ASP A 278 -7.49 -37.15 -41.28
C ASP A 278 -8.16 -36.30 -40.18
N ASP A 279 -8.08 -34.96 -40.13
CA ASP A 279 -8.54 -34.03 -41.15
C ASP A 279 -7.75 -32.70 -41.05
N TYR A 280 -7.02 -32.39 -42.12
CA TYR A 280 -6.33 -31.13 -42.33
C TYR A 280 -6.64 -30.59 -43.72
N ILE A 281 -7.86 -30.08 -43.94
CA ILE A 281 -8.26 -29.32 -45.13
C ILE A 281 -9.41 -28.39 -44.65
N ASN A 282 -9.47 -27.06 -44.73
CA ASN A 282 -8.82 -26.07 -45.58
C ASN A 282 -8.99 -24.64 -44.98
N PHE A 283 -7.99 -23.80 -45.25
CA PHE A 283 -7.86 -22.33 -45.12
C PHE A 283 -8.96 -21.54 -45.92
N ASN A 284 -9.23 -20.22 -45.81
CA ASN A 284 -8.65 -19.04 -45.15
C ASN A 284 -9.60 -17.81 -45.35
N TYR A 285 -9.17 -16.67 -44.79
CA TYR A 285 -9.34 -15.26 -45.23
C TYR A 285 -10.47 -14.41 -44.61
N TYR A 286 -10.02 -13.55 -43.70
CA TYR A 286 -10.60 -12.27 -43.29
C TYR A 286 -10.65 -11.26 -44.48
N ASP A 287 -11.61 -10.32 -44.53
CA ASP A 287 -11.26 -8.92 -44.85
C ASP A 287 -12.25 -7.88 -44.26
N PRO A 288 -11.73 -6.81 -43.60
CA PRO A 288 -12.45 -5.76 -42.91
C PRO A 288 -12.76 -4.58 -43.83
N LYS A 289 -13.91 -3.95 -43.61
CA LYS A 289 -14.13 -2.51 -43.90
C LYS A 289 -15.53 -2.03 -43.59
N LEU A 290 -16.54 -2.91 -43.61
CA LEU A 290 -17.79 -2.41 -44.18
C LEU A 290 -18.82 -1.78 -43.24
N TYR A 291 -18.66 -1.77 -41.90
CA TYR A 291 -19.72 -1.22 -41.03
C TYR A 291 -19.26 -0.51 -39.73
N GLU A 292 -18.31 0.41 -39.85
CA GLU A 292 -18.23 1.61 -38.98
C GLU A 292 -19.57 2.40 -39.04
N GLU A 293 -20.07 3.15 -38.05
CA GLU A 293 -19.47 4.31 -37.36
C GLU A 293 -20.03 4.51 -35.93
N LYS A 294 -19.25 5.22 -35.10
CA LYS A 294 -19.71 5.93 -33.88
C LYS A 294 -20.60 7.13 -34.28
N PRO A 295 -21.52 7.56 -33.41
CA PRO A 295 -21.14 8.70 -32.58
C PRO A 295 -21.52 8.56 -31.11
N CYS A 296 -20.74 9.26 -30.30
CA CYS A 296 -20.97 9.51 -28.89
C CYS A 296 -22.31 10.24 -28.68
N ASN A 297 -23.11 9.77 -27.72
CA ASN A 297 -23.98 10.65 -26.95
C ASN A 297 -23.86 10.26 -25.47
N LEU A 298 -23.24 11.17 -24.71
CA LEU A 298 -23.48 11.34 -23.28
C LEU A 298 -24.90 11.86 -23.16
N ASP A 299 -25.84 11.00 -22.78
CA ASP A 299 -27.06 11.38 -22.05
C ASP A 299 -27.76 10.10 -21.60
N GLY A 300 -27.87 9.90 -20.29
CA GLY A 300 -28.55 8.75 -19.71
C GLY A 300 -27.79 8.12 -18.55
N LEU A 301 -27.72 8.84 -17.43
CA LEU A 301 -27.76 8.21 -16.11
C LEU A 301 -29.09 7.43 -16.04
N ASP A 302 -29.09 6.17 -16.45
CA ASP A 302 -30.20 5.26 -16.15
C ASP A 302 -29.67 4.13 -15.27
N VAL A 303 -29.97 4.33 -13.98
CA VAL A 303 -30.31 3.36 -12.95
C VAL A 303 -29.87 1.92 -13.27
N MET A 304 -28.73 1.54 -12.68
CA MET A 304 -28.30 0.14 -12.61
C MET A 304 -29.38 -0.71 -11.92
N ASP A 305 -29.99 -1.59 -12.69
CA ASP A 305 -30.63 -2.81 -12.20
C ASP A 305 -29.56 -3.69 -11.53
N TYR A 306 -29.29 -3.46 -10.24
CA TYR A 306 -28.50 -4.35 -9.41
C TYR A 306 -29.35 -5.58 -9.05
N TYR A 307 -29.29 -6.61 -9.89
CA TYR A 307 -29.75 -7.94 -9.49
C TYR A 307 -28.66 -8.64 -8.68
N ILE A 308 -28.94 -8.89 -7.39
CA ILE A 308 -28.15 -9.78 -6.53
C ILE A 308 -28.50 -11.21 -6.94
N GLU A 309 -27.66 -11.84 -7.75
CA GLU A 309 -27.70 -13.28 -8.00
C GLU A 309 -26.42 -13.90 -7.46
N SER A 310 -26.49 -14.49 -6.27
CA SER A 310 -25.39 -15.23 -5.65
C SER A 310 -25.43 -16.69 -6.10
N ASN A 311 -24.42 -17.15 -6.84
CA ASN A 311 -24.23 -18.58 -7.18
C ASN A 311 -23.56 -19.40 -6.05
N THR A 312 -23.27 -18.75 -4.93
CA THR A 312 -22.55 -19.30 -3.78
C THR A 312 -23.50 -19.39 -2.57
N LYS A 313 -23.50 -20.54 -1.89
CA LYS A 313 -24.34 -20.77 -0.71
C LYS A 313 -23.93 -19.81 0.41
N ALA A 314 -24.90 -19.16 1.04
CA ALA A 314 -24.70 -18.36 2.23
C ALA A 314 -24.08 -19.18 3.38
N LYS A 315 -23.04 -18.63 4.04
CA LYS A 315 -22.38 -19.24 5.21
C LYS A 315 -22.93 -18.62 6.50
N VAL A 316 -23.24 -19.45 7.49
CA VAL A 316 -23.74 -19.01 8.82
C VAL A 316 -22.56 -18.76 9.73
N ILE A 317 -22.57 -17.68 10.50
CA ILE A 317 -21.66 -17.46 11.61
C ILE A 317 -22.49 -17.70 12.89
N ASP A 318 -22.15 -18.72 13.69
CA ASP A 318 -22.89 -19.13 14.90
C ASP A 318 -22.12 -18.70 16.17
N GLU A 319 -22.48 -17.59 16.79
CA GLU A 319 -21.77 -16.96 17.91
C GLU A 319 -21.65 -17.81 19.20
N ASN A 320 -22.30 -18.98 19.30
CA ASN A 320 -22.31 -19.82 20.51
C ASN A 320 -21.33 -21.02 20.50
N GLN A 321 -20.66 -21.28 19.38
CA GLN A 321 -19.53 -22.22 19.33
C GLN A 321 -18.25 -21.51 19.83
N PRO A 322 -17.29 -22.21 20.49
CA PRO A 322 -15.97 -21.62 20.71
C PRO A 322 -15.31 -21.39 19.36
N HIS A 323 -15.33 -20.14 18.91
CA HIS A 323 -14.54 -19.66 17.78
C HIS A 323 -13.13 -19.40 18.27
N GLU A 324 -12.12 -19.89 17.55
CA GLU A 324 -10.83 -19.20 17.57
C GLU A 324 -11.09 -17.76 17.12
N THR A 325 -10.70 -16.82 17.98
CA THR A 325 -11.25 -15.47 18.13
C THR A 325 -11.48 -14.70 16.82
N LEU A 326 -12.76 -14.42 16.52
CA LEU A 326 -13.21 -13.48 15.49
C LEU A 326 -13.76 -12.20 16.11
N LYS A 327 -13.11 -11.06 15.85
CA LYS A 327 -13.73 -9.72 15.87
C LYS A 327 -13.33 -8.94 14.62
N GLY A 328 -14.26 -8.83 13.67
CA GLY A 328 -14.13 -8.06 12.43
C GLY A 328 -15.46 -7.75 11.70
N TRP A 329 -16.23 -6.77 12.21
CA TRP A 329 -16.96 -5.64 11.53
C TRP A 329 -18.03 -5.82 10.40
N CYS A 330 -18.99 -4.92 10.06
CA CYS A 330 -19.33 -3.51 10.39
C CYS A 330 -20.84 -3.24 10.79
N CYS A 331 -21.03 -2.18 11.59
CA CYS A 331 -22.18 -1.26 11.84
C CYS A 331 -23.51 -1.68 12.53
N ASN A 332 -24.03 -0.71 13.32
CA ASN A 332 -25.17 -0.59 14.29
C ASN A 332 -24.87 -1.08 15.73
N ASN A 333 -25.14 -0.39 16.84
CA ASN A 333 -25.80 0.90 17.18
C ASN A 333 -25.27 1.39 18.55
N LYS A 334 -25.52 2.66 18.88
CA LYS A 334 -25.27 3.26 20.21
C LYS A 334 -26.19 2.67 21.31
N ASP A 335 -25.75 2.86 22.55
CA ASP A 335 -26.41 2.66 23.87
C ASP A 335 -26.37 1.19 24.37
N ASP A 336 -25.98 0.83 25.60
CA ASP A 336 -26.11 1.48 26.91
C ASP A 336 -25.01 1.02 27.90
N LYS A 337 -24.75 1.87 28.90
CA LYS A 337 -23.98 1.56 30.11
C LYS A 337 -24.61 0.42 30.93
N LYS A 338 -23.79 -0.41 31.58
CA LYS A 338 -23.95 -0.78 33.00
C LYS A 338 -22.71 -1.46 33.57
N ASP A 339 -22.33 -0.98 34.76
CA ASP A 339 -21.39 -1.53 35.75
C ASP A 339 -21.65 -3.04 36.01
N THR A 340 -20.73 -3.88 36.47
CA THR A 340 -20.20 -3.92 37.86
C THR A 340 -19.12 -5.01 38.00
N GLU A 341 -18.36 -4.87 39.09
CA GLU A 341 -17.20 -5.61 39.58
C GLU A 341 -17.38 -7.11 39.93
N ASP A 342 -16.20 -7.70 40.17
CA ASP A 342 -15.84 -8.79 41.10
C ASP A 342 -15.88 -10.26 40.63
N SER A 343 -14.69 -10.88 40.64
CA SER A 343 -14.44 -12.01 41.54
C SER A 343 -12.94 -12.24 41.79
N ASN A 344 -12.60 -12.37 43.08
CA ASN A 344 -11.38 -12.98 43.59
C ASN A 344 -11.30 -14.46 43.15
N ASP A 345 -10.11 -14.96 42.84
CA ASP A 345 -9.52 -16.01 43.68
C ASP A 345 -8.02 -16.22 43.48
N THR A 346 -7.39 -16.48 44.62
CA THR A 346 -5.99 -16.80 44.89
C THR A 346 -5.57 -18.20 44.41
N ASN A 347 -4.29 -18.40 44.02
CA ASN A 347 -3.43 -19.39 44.67
C ASN A 347 -1.94 -19.36 44.25
N ASN A 348 -1.10 -19.49 45.27
CA ASN A 348 0.37 -19.45 45.31
C ASN A 348 1.06 -20.78 44.95
N LYS A 349 2.36 -20.67 44.54
CA LYS A 349 3.57 -21.48 44.89
C LYS A 349 4.37 -21.86 43.64
N LYS A 350 5.71 -21.93 43.59
CA LYS A 350 6.84 -21.56 44.46
C LYS A 350 8.09 -21.70 43.55
N VAL A 351 9.06 -20.79 43.69
CA VAL A 351 10.36 -20.83 42.98
C VAL A 351 11.40 -21.52 43.87
N GLU A 352 12.30 -22.31 43.29
CA GLU A 352 13.56 -22.75 43.90
C GLU A 352 14.73 -22.43 42.96
N TYR A 353 15.74 -21.75 43.51
CA TYR A 353 17.03 -21.43 42.89
C TYR A 353 18.10 -22.39 43.44
N ILE A 354 19.10 -22.75 42.64
CA ILE A 354 20.32 -23.42 43.11
C ILE A 354 21.56 -22.68 42.54
N GLU A 355 22.52 -22.42 43.44
CA GLU A 355 23.73 -21.62 43.27
C GLU A 355 24.86 -22.35 42.50
N ARG A 356 25.73 -21.56 41.85
CA ARG A 356 26.96 -21.96 41.14
C ARG A 356 28.13 -22.19 42.12
N ASP A 357 29.10 -23.02 41.70
CA ASP A 357 30.47 -23.06 42.23
C ASP A 357 31.48 -23.26 41.06
N PRO A 358 32.79 -22.98 41.22
CA PRO A 358 33.48 -21.95 40.43
C PRO A 358 34.92 -22.36 40.03
N ASP A 359 35.22 -22.59 38.76
CA ASP A 359 36.63 -22.72 38.34
C ASP A 359 36.85 -22.15 36.93
N TYR A 360 37.63 -21.04 36.91
CA TYR A 360 38.66 -20.57 35.95
C TYR A 360 38.79 -21.27 34.57
N ASP A 361 39.16 -20.66 33.43
CA ASP A 361 39.57 -19.30 33.02
C ASP A 361 39.93 -19.27 31.51
N TYR A 362 39.60 -18.14 30.85
CA TYR A 362 40.09 -17.47 29.62
C TYR A 362 40.38 -18.21 28.28
N ASN A 363 39.56 -17.92 27.25
CA ASN A 363 39.88 -17.01 26.12
C ASN A 363 38.95 -17.24 24.91
N ASP A 364 37.94 -16.38 24.71
CA ASP A 364 37.30 -16.13 23.40
C ASP A 364 37.33 -14.61 23.13
N PRO A 365 37.92 -14.14 22.02
CA PRO A 365 37.99 -12.73 21.64
C PRO A 365 36.70 -12.16 21.02
N PHE A 366 35.59 -12.90 20.97
CA PHE A 366 34.30 -12.38 20.51
C PHE A 366 33.24 -12.58 21.60
N GLY A 367 32.69 -11.48 22.11
CA GLY A 367 31.70 -11.50 23.20
C GLY A 367 30.39 -12.18 22.79
N ASP A 368 29.87 -13.01 23.70
CA ASP A 368 28.72 -13.90 23.53
C ASP A 368 27.34 -13.23 23.52
N ASP A 369 27.24 -11.90 23.36
CA ASP A 369 25.93 -11.21 23.34
C ASP A 369 25.14 -11.41 22.01
N TYR A 370 25.58 -12.34 21.14
CA TYR A 370 24.96 -12.62 19.84
C TYR A 370 24.26 -13.99 19.73
N ILE A 371 24.27 -14.80 20.78
CA ILE A 371 23.66 -16.13 20.79
C ILE A 371 23.03 -16.38 22.16
N GLU A 372 21.86 -15.80 22.43
CA GLU A 372 21.04 -16.25 23.59
C GLU A 372 19.64 -16.77 23.20
N ASP A 373 19.26 -16.72 21.92
CA ASP A 373 18.01 -17.34 21.43
C ASP A 373 18.24 -18.47 20.41
N LEU A 374 19.48 -18.95 20.25
CA LEU A 374 19.85 -20.02 19.31
C LEU A 374 20.30 -21.33 19.98
N ASP A 375 20.35 -21.38 21.31
CA ASP A 375 20.87 -22.52 22.09
C ASP A 375 19.92 -23.73 22.20
N ASN A 376 18.82 -23.74 21.44
CA ASN A 376 18.00 -24.94 21.24
C ASN A 376 18.31 -25.66 19.91
N ILE A 377 19.35 -25.24 19.18
CA ILE A 377 19.84 -26.05 18.06
C ILE A 377 20.70 -27.17 18.63
N ASN A 378 20.10 -28.35 18.67
CA ASN A 378 20.67 -29.60 19.16
C ASN A 378 22.01 -29.91 18.47
N ASP A 379 23.10 -29.82 19.24
CA ASP A 379 24.45 -30.20 18.83
C ASP A 379 24.58 -31.73 18.78
N GLY A 380 24.02 -32.32 17.72
CA GLY A 380 24.57 -33.49 17.08
C GLY A 380 24.73 -34.76 17.92
N GLU A 381 23.66 -35.29 18.51
CA GLU A 381 23.48 -36.74 18.71
C GLU A 381 22.00 -37.12 18.63
N ASP A 382 21.37 -36.90 17.47
CA ASP A 382 20.20 -37.67 17.01
C ASP A 382 20.03 -37.40 15.50
N PHE A 383 20.31 -38.40 14.66
CA PHE A 383 19.82 -38.42 13.27
C PHE A 383 18.33 -38.76 13.31
N ASP A 384 17.54 -37.93 13.99
CA ASP A 384 16.10 -37.98 13.93
C ASP A 384 15.66 -37.30 12.63
N TYR A 385 14.96 -38.08 11.82
CA TYR A 385 14.28 -37.73 10.57
C TYR A 385 14.20 -36.22 10.31
N LEU A 386 14.96 -35.73 9.32
CA LEU A 386 14.62 -34.47 8.64
C LEU A 386 13.17 -34.62 8.15
N GLU A 387 12.22 -33.94 8.81
CA GLU A 387 10.85 -33.91 8.33
C GLU A 387 10.88 -33.43 6.87
N PRO A 388 10.22 -34.12 5.94
CA PRO A 388 10.16 -33.67 4.56
C PRO A 388 9.54 -32.27 4.54
N GLU A 389 10.16 -31.34 3.81
CA GLU A 389 9.61 -29.99 3.69
C GLU A 389 8.17 -30.05 3.16
N MET A 390 7.33 -29.16 3.69
CA MET A 390 5.98 -28.99 3.20
C MET A 390 6.03 -28.59 1.71
N ASN A 391 5.38 -29.36 0.83
CA ASN A 391 5.30 -29.03 -0.59
C ASN A 391 4.33 -27.87 -0.78
N ILE A 392 4.86 -26.73 -1.25
CA ILE A 392 4.08 -25.49 -1.42
C ILE A 392 3.61 -25.21 -2.86
N SER A 393 3.88 -26.13 -3.79
CA SER A 393 3.65 -25.91 -5.23
C SER A 393 2.18 -25.82 -5.62
N ASP A 394 1.32 -26.54 -4.90
CA ASP A 394 -0.11 -26.73 -5.25
C ASP A 394 -1.08 -26.07 -4.24
N PHE A 395 -0.60 -25.25 -3.30
CA PHE A 395 -1.51 -24.56 -2.36
C PHE A 395 -2.41 -23.60 -3.12
N GLU A 396 -3.72 -23.69 -2.88
CA GLU A 396 -4.68 -22.65 -3.22
C GLU A 396 -5.07 -21.91 -1.94
N TYR A 397 -4.72 -20.62 -1.86
CA TYR A 397 -5.01 -19.81 -0.67
C TYR A 397 -6.45 -19.32 -0.74
N GLU A 398 -7.12 -19.36 0.41
CA GLU A 398 -8.43 -18.78 0.62
C GLU A 398 -8.36 -17.75 1.73
N THR A 399 -9.15 -16.69 1.62
CA THR A 399 -9.34 -15.75 2.73
C THR A 399 -10.13 -16.46 3.84
N GLU A 400 -10.14 -15.86 5.04
CA GLU A 400 -10.98 -16.33 6.16
C GLU A 400 -12.46 -16.48 5.78
N ASN A 401 -12.92 -15.65 4.85
CA ASN A 401 -14.28 -15.65 4.31
C ASN A 401 -14.51 -16.69 3.20
N GLY A 402 -13.51 -17.51 2.87
CA GLY A 402 -13.58 -18.57 1.86
C GLY A 402 -13.43 -18.08 0.42
N PHE A 403 -12.81 -16.90 0.21
CA PHE A 403 -12.56 -16.39 -1.14
C PHE A 403 -11.18 -16.84 -1.62
N LYS A 404 -11.13 -17.48 -2.78
CA LYS A 404 -9.86 -17.89 -3.38
C LYS A 404 -9.02 -16.69 -3.81
N PHE A 405 -7.72 -16.79 -3.63
CA PHE A 405 -6.77 -15.76 -4.04
C PHE A 405 -6.62 -15.71 -5.57
N SER A 406 -6.95 -16.80 -6.26
CA SER A 406 -6.99 -16.93 -7.72
C SER A 406 -8.21 -16.28 -8.38
N GLU A 407 -9.21 -15.84 -7.59
CA GLU A 407 -10.45 -15.26 -8.11
C GLU A 407 -10.52 -13.74 -7.90
N ALA A 408 -10.74 -13.01 -8.99
CA ALA A 408 -10.90 -11.56 -8.99
C ALA A 408 -12.37 -11.11 -8.91
N ASN A 409 -12.57 -9.81 -8.69
CA ASN A 409 -13.87 -9.13 -8.80
C ASN A 409 -14.92 -9.60 -7.78
N HIS A 410 -14.51 -10.25 -6.69
CA HIS A 410 -15.39 -10.61 -5.59
C HIS A 410 -15.81 -9.38 -4.80
N LYS A 411 -17.08 -9.37 -4.41
CA LYS A 411 -17.66 -8.42 -3.45
C LYS A 411 -18.58 -9.19 -2.53
N TYR A 412 -18.77 -8.66 -1.33
CA TYR A 412 -19.76 -9.19 -0.41
C TYR A 412 -20.45 -8.06 0.34
N LEU A 413 -21.64 -8.39 0.86
CA LEU A 413 -22.37 -7.55 1.79
C LEU A 413 -22.91 -8.41 2.93
N MET A 414 -22.93 -7.84 4.13
CA MET A 414 -23.56 -8.46 5.29
C MET A 414 -24.97 -7.91 5.43
N SER A 415 -25.96 -8.77 5.65
CA SER A 415 -27.32 -8.34 5.93
C SER A 415 -27.97 -9.23 6.98
N ASP A 416 -28.74 -8.61 7.86
CA ASP A 416 -29.68 -9.24 8.81
C ASP A 416 -31.13 -9.14 8.29
N ASN A 417 -31.33 -8.68 7.05
CA ASN A 417 -32.65 -8.41 6.52
C ASN A 417 -33.43 -9.71 6.30
N LYS A 418 -34.30 -10.02 7.27
CA LYS A 418 -35.16 -11.19 7.29
C LYS A 418 -36.01 -11.33 6.01
N PHE A 419 -36.33 -10.25 5.30
CA PHE A 419 -37.07 -10.33 4.02
C PHE A 419 -36.25 -10.93 2.87
N ILE A 420 -34.93 -10.76 2.89
CA ILE A 420 -34.01 -11.35 1.91
C ILE A 420 -33.66 -12.79 2.35
N LEU A 421 -33.51 -13.00 3.66
CA LEU A 421 -33.00 -14.25 4.23
C LEU A 421 -34.06 -15.33 4.42
N PHE A 422 -35.31 -14.95 4.73
CA PHE A 422 -36.37 -15.92 4.96
C PHE A 422 -36.97 -16.36 3.63
N ASN A 423 -36.40 -17.40 3.06
CA ASN A 423 -36.97 -18.05 1.89
C ASN A 423 -37.66 -19.36 2.32
N ARG A 424 -38.73 -19.73 1.61
CA ARG A 424 -39.51 -20.96 1.90
C ARG A 424 -38.86 -22.22 1.32
N THR A 425 -37.55 -22.21 1.05
CA THR A 425 -36.86 -23.39 0.52
C THR A 425 -36.51 -24.36 1.65
N CYS A 426 -36.29 -25.63 1.33
CA CYS A 426 -35.95 -26.66 2.32
C CYS A 426 -34.63 -26.38 3.07
N THR A 427 -33.78 -25.50 2.52
CA THR A 427 -32.50 -25.06 3.11
C THR A 427 -32.52 -23.60 3.56
N GLY A 428 -33.70 -22.96 3.56
CA GLY A 428 -33.88 -21.54 3.87
C GLY A 428 -33.95 -21.22 5.35
N TYR A 429 -33.68 -19.96 5.70
CA TYR A 429 -34.00 -19.46 7.03
C TYR A 429 -35.51 -19.24 7.17
N THR A 430 -36.00 -19.46 8.38
CA THR A 430 -37.38 -19.31 8.81
C THR A 430 -37.36 -18.67 10.18
N THR A 431 -38.53 -18.28 10.68
CA THR A 431 -38.67 -17.82 12.08
C THR A 431 -38.18 -18.83 13.11
N ASN A 432 -38.09 -20.13 12.75
CA ASN A 432 -37.82 -21.21 13.70
C ASN A 432 -36.33 -21.57 13.81
N ASN A 433 -35.51 -21.23 12.82
CA ASN A 433 -34.08 -21.54 12.79
C ASN A 433 -33.20 -20.27 12.68
N TRP A 434 -33.81 -19.09 12.77
CA TRP A 434 -33.09 -17.81 12.80
C TRP A 434 -32.75 -17.42 14.24
N ILE A 435 -31.47 -17.11 14.48
CA ILE A 435 -30.98 -16.57 15.76
C ILE A 435 -30.91 -15.06 15.61
N GLU A 436 -31.53 -14.34 16.55
CA GLU A 436 -31.57 -12.88 16.54
C GLU A 436 -30.17 -12.30 16.83
N GLY A 437 -29.72 -11.35 16.01
CA GLY A 437 -28.34 -10.83 16.02
C GLY A 437 -27.50 -11.32 14.84
N ASN A 438 -27.84 -12.45 14.23
CA ASN A 438 -27.06 -13.00 13.12
C ASN A 438 -27.13 -12.12 11.86
N LYS A 439 -25.99 -12.00 11.16
CA LYS A 439 -25.89 -11.46 9.81
C LYS A 439 -25.47 -12.56 8.84
N VAL A 440 -25.94 -12.47 7.61
CA VAL A 440 -25.58 -13.40 6.54
C VAL A 440 -24.76 -12.65 5.48
N MET A 441 -23.68 -13.29 5.04
CA MET A 441 -22.83 -12.79 3.98
C MET A 441 -23.39 -13.19 2.62
N PHE A 442 -23.79 -12.19 1.83
CA PHE A 442 -24.08 -12.37 0.41
C PHE A 442 -22.84 -12.09 -0.38
N THR A 443 -22.44 -13.02 -1.24
CA THR A 443 -21.27 -12.90 -2.08
C THR A 443 -21.69 -12.83 -3.54
N TYR A 444 -21.01 -11.99 -4.30
CA TYR A 444 -21.24 -11.84 -5.73
C TYR A 444 -19.94 -11.44 -6.42
N ARG A 445 -19.90 -11.62 -7.74
CA ARG A 445 -18.75 -11.26 -8.56
C ARG A 445 -19.18 -10.25 -9.60
N ASN A 446 -18.44 -9.14 -9.69
CA ASN A 446 -18.65 -8.18 -10.76
C ASN A 446 -18.22 -8.81 -12.09
N ASN A 447 -19.01 -8.57 -13.12
CA ASN A 447 -18.74 -9.08 -14.45
C ASN A 447 -18.59 -7.92 -15.44
N ASN A 448 -17.63 -8.06 -16.35
CA ASN A 448 -17.36 -7.13 -17.44
C ASN A 448 -18.30 -7.29 -18.65
N PHE A 449 -19.22 -8.26 -18.63
CA PHE A 449 -20.19 -8.48 -19.71
C PHE A 449 -21.16 -7.28 -19.83
N LYS A 450 -21.12 -6.62 -21.00
CA LYS A 450 -21.95 -5.43 -21.31
C LYS A 450 -23.12 -5.72 -22.27
N GLY A 451 -23.27 -6.95 -22.72
CA GLY A 451 -24.32 -7.33 -23.66
C GLY A 451 -25.67 -7.53 -22.97
N ASN A 452 -26.73 -7.67 -23.77
CA ASN A 452 -28.00 -8.18 -23.27
C ASN A 452 -28.05 -9.69 -23.51
N LEU A 453 -27.96 -10.50 -22.45
CA LEU A 453 -27.97 -11.96 -22.53
C LEU A 453 -29.25 -12.50 -23.19
N PHE A 454 -30.39 -11.82 -23.03
CA PHE A 454 -31.66 -12.24 -23.63
C PHE A 454 -31.63 -12.28 -25.15
N ILE A 455 -30.86 -11.38 -25.79
CA ILE A 455 -30.75 -11.32 -27.26
C ILE A 455 -29.82 -12.42 -27.78
N LEU A 456 -28.91 -12.90 -26.93
CA LEU A 456 -27.95 -13.97 -27.27
C LEU A 456 -28.54 -15.36 -27.08
N MET A 457 -29.64 -15.48 -26.33
CA MET A 457 -30.39 -16.73 -26.20
C MET A 457 -31.07 -17.07 -27.53
N ASN A 458 -30.68 -18.19 -28.14
CA ASN A 458 -31.31 -18.69 -29.35
C ASN A 458 -31.42 -20.22 -29.28
N ARG A 459 -32.59 -20.77 -29.67
CA ARG A 459 -32.91 -22.21 -29.62
C ARG A 459 -32.36 -23.00 -30.81
N THR A 460 -31.34 -22.48 -31.51
CA THR A 460 -30.64 -23.22 -32.57
C THR A 460 -29.67 -24.23 -31.96
N CYS A 461 -29.26 -25.24 -32.73
CA CYS A 461 -28.28 -26.25 -32.28
C CYS A 461 -26.91 -25.67 -31.86
N THR A 462 -26.63 -24.41 -32.22
CA THR A 462 -25.41 -23.66 -31.89
C THR A 462 -25.66 -22.42 -31.02
N GLY A 463 -26.90 -22.21 -30.55
CA GLY A 463 -27.30 -21.03 -29.79
C GLY A 463 -27.15 -21.19 -28.28
N TYR A 464 -27.13 -20.07 -27.55
CA TYR A 464 -27.06 -20.10 -26.09
C TYR A 464 -28.44 -20.39 -25.47
N THR A 465 -28.45 -21.23 -24.44
CA THR A 465 -29.62 -21.63 -23.65
C THR A 465 -29.48 -21.11 -22.22
N VAL A 466 -30.54 -21.23 -21.41
CA VAL A 466 -30.48 -20.92 -19.97
C VAL A 466 -29.38 -21.69 -19.22
N ASP A 467 -28.97 -22.85 -19.73
CA ASP A 467 -27.96 -23.69 -19.07
C ASP A 467 -26.52 -23.27 -19.37
N ASN A 468 -26.28 -22.57 -20.48
CA ASN A 468 -24.93 -22.21 -20.92
C ASN A 468 -24.70 -20.70 -21.12
N ILE A 469 -25.74 -19.87 -21.04
CA ILE A 469 -25.63 -18.42 -21.23
C ILE A 469 -24.68 -17.77 -20.21
N ASP A 470 -24.58 -18.34 -19.01
CA ASP A 470 -23.66 -17.86 -17.97
C ASP A 470 -22.19 -18.11 -18.33
N THR A 471 -21.88 -18.99 -19.28
CA THR A 471 -20.49 -19.13 -19.78
C THR A 471 -19.99 -17.85 -20.45
N LEU A 472 -20.88 -17.08 -21.09
CA LEU A 472 -20.55 -15.78 -21.66
C LEU A 472 -20.27 -14.74 -20.58
N ARG A 473 -21.00 -14.82 -19.46
CA ARG A 473 -20.76 -13.99 -18.29
C ARG A 473 -19.44 -14.35 -17.63
N ASN A 474 -19.15 -15.64 -17.51
CA ASN A 474 -18.02 -16.13 -16.74
C ASN A 474 -16.69 -16.08 -17.51
N LYS A 475 -16.73 -15.91 -18.83
CA LYS A 475 -15.53 -15.90 -19.69
C LYS A 475 -14.46 -14.91 -19.23
N ASP A 476 -14.88 -13.69 -18.86
CA ASP A 476 -13.97 -12.60 -18.45
C ASP A 476 -14.18 -12.18 -16.98
N ILE A 477 -14.73 -13.08 -16.15
CA ILE A 477 -15.06 -12.77 -14.74
C ILE A 477 -13.82 -12.57 -13.86
N ASN A 478 -12.68 -13.15 -14.26
CA ASN A 478 -11.38 -12.96 -13.63
C ASN A 478 -10.60 -11.76 -14.21
N ASN A 479 -11.08 -11.13 -15.30
CA ASN A 479 -10.36 -10.02 -15.91
C ASN A 479 -10.40 -8.80 -14.98
N HIS A 480 -9.22 -8.38 -14.50
CA HIS A 480 -9.01 -7.24 -13.63
C HIS A 480 -7.97 -6.30 -14.24
N ASN A 481 -8.24 -5.00 -14.20
CA ASN A 481 -7.33 -3.99 -14.73
C ASN A 481 -6.66 -3.23 -13.57
N PRO A 482 -5.41 -3.58 -13.21
CA PRO A 482 -4.72 -3.01 -12.05
C PRO A 482 -4.42 -1.51 -12.20
N TYR A 483 -4.31 -1.00 -13.44
CA TYR A 483 -3.96 0.40 -13.70
C TYR A 483 -5.05 1.39 -13.26
N LYS A 484 -6.32 0.96 -13.23
CA LYS A 484 -7.43 1.83 -12.80
C LYS A 484 -7.34 2.23 -11.34
N ASP A 485 -6.70 1.40 -10.53
CA ASP A 485 -6.63 1.60 -9.08
C ASP A 485 -5.59 2.65 -8.69
N ILE A 486 -4.56 2.82 -9.53
CA ILE A 486 -3.44 3.72 -9.25
C ILE A 486 -3.63 5.15 -9.78
N TYR A 487 -4.53 5.38 -10.75
CA TYR A 487 -4.72 6.72 -11.32
C TYR A 487 -5.10 7.76 -10.24
N ASN A 488 -4.32 8.84 -10.14
CA ASN A 488 -4.41 9.89 -9.11
C ASN A 488 -4.25 9.38 -7.67
N ASN A 489 -3.73 8.17 -7.47
CA ASN A 489 -3.58 7.52 -6.16
C ASN A 489 -2.10 7.41 -5.74
N ALA A 490 -1.22 8.18 -6.37
CA ALA A 490 0.21 8.20 -6.05
C ALA A 490 0.80 9.59 -6.28
N PHE A 491 1.39 10.13 -5.23
CA PHE A 491 2.02 11.44 -5.18
C PHE A 491 3.37 11.34 -4.46
N ALA A 492 4.42 11.92 -5.05
CA ALA A 492 5.74 11.97 -4.45
C ALA A 492 6.38 13.34 -4.56
N LEU A 493 7.29 13.64 -3.63
CA LEU A 493 8.20 14.77 -3.68
C LEU A 493 9.62 14.28 -3.88
N ARG A 494 10.38 15.00 -4.69
CA ARG A 494 11.71 14.57 -5.13
C ARG A 494 12.70 15.72 -5.20
N ILE A 495 13.93 15.45 -4.78
CA ILE A 495 15.10 16.30 -5.01
C ILE A 495 16.04 15.57 -5.96
N LYS A 496 16.36 16.15 -7.11
CA LYS A 496 17.29 15.57 -8.08
C LYS A 496 18.75 15.79 -7.68
N ASP A 497 19.65 15.07 -8.34
CA ASP A 497 21.10 15.20 -8.10
C ASP A 497 21.60 16.64 -8.31
N ASP A 498 21.01 17.38 -9.26
CA ASP A 498 21.29 18.79 -9.53
C ASP A 498 20.71 19.77 -8.49
N GLY A 499 20.08 19.27 -7.42
CA GLY A 499 19.49 20.09 -6.35
C GLY A 499 18.16 20.75 -6.72
N SER A 500 17.57 20.42 -7.88
CA SER A 500 16.20 20.85 -8.19
C SER A 500 15.19 20.06 -7.37
N ILE A 501 14.17 20.75 -6.83
CA ILE A 501 13.09 20.14 -6.05
C ILE A 501 11.79 20.17 -6.84
N GLY A 502 11.00 19.11 -6.74
CA GLY A 502 9.77 18.97 -7.50
C GLY A 502 8.83 17.90 -6.96
N TYR A 503 7.89 17.53 -7.81
CA TYR A 503 6.89 16.51 -7.55
C TYR A 503 6.82 15.48 -8.68
N ARG A 504 6.19 14.35 -8.37
CA ARG A 504 5.78 13.32 -9.32
C ARG A 504 4.36 12.85 -8.97
N ILE A 505 3.48 12.83 -9.95
CA ILE A 505 2.10 12.33 -9.81
C ILE A 505 1.82 11.32 -10.91
N LEU A 506 1.15 10.23 -10.52
CA LEU A 506 0.59 9.27 -11.47
C LEU A 506 -0.86 9.64 -11.78
N THR A 507 -1.16 9.86 -13.06
CA THR A 507 -2.51 10.13 -13.55
C THR A 507 -2.82 9.28 -14.78
N LYS A 508 -3.97 9.55 -15.40
CA LYS A 508 -4.48 8.85 -16.58
C LYS A 508 -4.31 9.71 -17.83
N ASP A 509 -3.74 9.14 -18.89
CA ASP A 509 -3.83 9.70 -20.24
C ASP A 509 -5.09 9.19 -20.96
N CYS A 510 -5.98 10.09 -21.32
CA CYS A 510 -7.20 9.72 -22.05
C CYS A 510 -6.94 9.45 -23.54
N ASP A 511 -5.82 9.93 -24.08
CA ASP A 511 -5.51 9.88 -25.52
C ASP A 511 -4.87 8.54 -25.93
N ILE A 512 -4.26 7.83 -24.99
CA ILE A 512 -3.65 6.52 -25.21
C ILE A 512 -4.75 5.44 -25.36
N SER A 513 -4.68 4.64 -26.41
CA SER A 513 -5.52 3.44 -26.59
C SER A 513 -4.95 2.26 -25.81
N GLY A 514 -5.82 1.35 -25.35
CA GLY A 514 -5.43 0.22 -24.50
C GLY A 514 -5.81 0.39 -23.04
N GLU A 515 -5.40 -0.60 -22.23
CA GLU A 515 -5.75 -0.71 -20.81
C GLU A 515 -4.81 0.07 -19.89
N ASN A 516 -3.51 0.05 -20.18
CA ASN A 516 -2.52 0.89 -19.51
C ASN A 516 -2.58 2.31 -20.11
N LYS A 517 -3.12 3.23 -19.33
CA LYS A 517 -3.21 4.66 -19.66
C LYS A 517 -2.39 5.48 -18.67
N THR A 518 -1.34 4.90 -18.11
CA THR A 518 -0.50 5.56 -17.11
C THR A 518 0.17 6.79 -17.70
N LYS A 519 0.08 7.90 -16.97
CA LYS A 519 0.77 9.15 -17.29
C LYS A 519 1.48 9.66 -16.05
N ILE A 520 2.77 9.91 -16.17
CA ILE A 520 3.54 10.56 -15.12
C ILE A 520 3.61 12.06 -15.41
N ILE A 521 3.20 12.87 -14.44
CA ILE A 521 3.37 14.32 -14.48
C ILE A 521 4.43 14.70 -13.45
N GLU A 522 5.44 15.43 -13.90
CA GLU A 522 6.48 15.98 -13.04
C GLU A 522 6.76 17.44 -13.37
N GLY A 523 7.32 18.15 -12.40
CA GLY A 523 7.83 19.50 -12.57
C GLY A 523 8.79 19.85 -11.46
N TYR A 524 9.80 20.64 -11.79
CA TYR A 524 10.94 20.92 -10.92
C TYR A 524 11.28 22.41 -10.91
N SER A 525 11.84 22.88 -9.79
CA SER A 525 12.46 24.19 -9.66
C SER A 525 13.70 24.32 -10.55
N ASN A 526 14.30 25.52 -10.54
CA ASN A 526 15.65 25.68 -11.09
C ASN A 526 16.65 24.73 -10.37
N PRO A 527 17.75 24.33 -11.03
CA PRO A 527 18.85 23.59 -10.40
C PRO A 527 19.50 24.37 -9.25
N ASN A 528 20.20 23.66 -8.37
CA ASN A 528 20.95 24.18 -7.21
C ASN A 528 20.11 24.95 -6.18
N ILE A 529 18.80 24.71 -6.14
CA ILE A 529 17.91 25.30 -5.15
C ILE A 529 18.11 24.64 -3.77
N ILE A 530 18.29 23.32 -3.75
CA ILE A 530 18.75 22.57 -2.59
C ILE A 530 20.28 22.49 -2.66
N PRO A 531 21.03 23.19 -1.81
CA PRO A 531 22.48 23.08 -1.73
C PRO A 531 22.93 21.66 -1.36
N ASN A 532 24.09 21.26 -1.86
CA ASN A 532 24.65 19.96 -1.54
C ASN A 532 25.26 19.97 -0.14
N CYS A 533 24.86 18.97 0.65
CA CYS A 533 25.28 18.69 2.00
C CYS A 533 25.13 19.85 3.01
N GLU A 534 24.07 20.63 2.84
CA GLU A 534 23.64 21.68 3.76
C GLU A 534 22.20 21.44 4.24
N TRP A 535 21.93 21.78 5.51
CA TRP A 535 20.59 21.67 6.08
C TRP A 535 19.64 22.66 5.43
N CYS A 536 18.50 22.16 4.97
CA CYS A 536 17.47 22.95 4.32
C CYS A 536 16.11 22.70 4.97
N SER A 537 15.36 23.79 5.14
CA SER A 537 13.95 23.76 5.48
C SER A 537 13.12 23.78 4.19
N VAL A 538 12.44 22.68 3.91
CA VAL A 538 11.56 22.53 2.74
C VAL A 538 10.12 22.59 3.22
N PHE A 539 9.33 23.52 2.69
CA PHE A 539 7.89 23.59 2.93
C PHE A 539 7.12 23.46 1.61
N VAL A 540 6.19 22.51 1.54
CA VAL A 540 5.37 22.25 0.35
C VAL A 540 3.91 22.46 0.70
N LYS A 541 3.28 23.47 0.08
CA LYS A 541 1.85 23.76 0.21
C LYS A 541 1.09 23.17 -0.98
N ILE A 542 0.10 22.32 -0.74
CA ILE A 542 -0.86 21.84 -1.73
C ILE A 542 -2.19 22.56 -1.49
N TYR A 543 -2.69 23.25 -2.50
CA TYR A 543 -3.94 23.98 -2.45
C TYR A 543 -4.95 23.34 -3.41
N GLY A 544 -6.11 22.91 -2.90
CA GLY A 544 -7.19 22.37 -3.70
C GLY A 544 -7.94 23.47 -4.44
N THR A 545 -8.00 23.40 -5.78
CA THR A 545 -8.75 24.36 -6.60
C THR A 545 -10.06 23.72 -7.10
N SER A 546 -10.89 24.50 -7.79
CA SER A 546 -12.06 23.97 -8.50
C SER A 546 -11.71 23.01 -9.65
N GLY A 547 -10.53 23.18 -10.27
CA GLY A 547 -10.07 22.40 -11.42
C GLY A 547 -9.13 21.23 -11.07
N GLY A 548 -8.67 21.15 -9.83
CA GLY A 548 -7.65 20.18 -9.43
C GLY A 548 -6.94 20.59 -8.15
N MET A 549 -5.63 20.79 -8.25
CA MET A 549 -4.78 21.33 -7.19
C MET A 549 -3.56 22.08 -7.75
N LYS A 550 -2.97 22.94 -6.93
CA LYS A 550 -1.66 23.58 -7.17
C LYS A 550 -0.70 23.29 -6.02
N ILE A 551 0.58 23.20 -6.34
CA ILE A 551 1.64 22.96 -5.36
C ILE A 551 2.63 24.13 -5.37
N TYR A 552 2.97 24.61 -4.19
CA TYR A 552 3.90 25.70 -3.94
C TYR A 552 5.07 25.17 -3.11
N PHE A 553 6.29 25.39 -3.60
CA PHE A 553 7.51 24.92 -2.96
C PHE A 553 8.27 26.10 -2.37
N TYR A 554 8.56 26.01 -1.08
CA TYR A 554 9.38 26.96 -0.35
C TYR A 554 10.64 26.25 0.15
N VAL A 555 11.79 26.89 -0.03
CA VAL A 555 13.08 26.42 0.47
C VAL A 555 13.71 27.54 1.28
N ASN A 556 14.07 27.25 2.53
CA ASN A 556 14.62 28.20 3.49
C ASN A 556 13.76 29.49 3.59
N GLY A 557 12.44 29.27 3.63
CA GLY A 557 11.43 30.33 3.72
C GLY A 557 11.17 31.13 2.44
N LYS A 558 11.75 30.76 1.28
CA LYS A 558 11.55 31.46 0.00
C LYS A 558 10.78 30.60 -0.98
N LEU A 559 9.79 31.15 -1.69
CA LEU A 559 9.09 30.43 -2.77
C LEU A 559 10.03 30.25 -3.96
N VAL A 560 10.21 29.02 -4.40
CA VAL A 560 11.15 28.66 -5.47
C VAL A 560 10.46 28.05 -6.69
N TYR A 561 9.26 27.50 -6.52
CA TYR A 561 8.53 26.85 -7.60
C TYR A 561 7.02 26.80 -7.31
N ILE A 562 6.21 27.04 -8.35
CA ILE A 562 4.75 26.88 -8.33
C ILE A 562 4.38 26.04 -9.54
N THR A 563 3.52 25.05 -9.32
CA THR A 563 3.07 24.18 -10.41
C THR A 563 2.03 24.86 -11.29
N LYS A 564 1.86 24.33 -12.50
CA LYS A 564 0.59 24.52 -13.24
C LYS A 564 -0.54 23.82 -12.47
N GLU A 565 -1.78 24.00 -12.93
CA GLU A 565 -2.91 23.25 -12.42
C GLU A 565 -2.69 21.75 -12.64
N LEU A 566 -2.82 20.96 -11.57
CA LEU A 566 -2.59 19.51 -11.55
C LEU A 566 -3.90 18.77 -11.27
N PRO A 567 -4.03 17.51 -11.75
CA PRO A 567 -5.14 16.68 -11.35
C PRO A 567 -5.14 16.48 -9.83
N ARG A 568 -6.33 16.45 -9.25
CA ARG A 568 -6.50 16.25 -7.81
C ARG A 568 -6.09 14.82 -7.40
N ILE A 569 -5.33 14.72 -6.30
CA ILE A 569 -5.03 13.43 -5.68
C ILE A 569 -6.33 12.81 -5.13
N ASN A 570 -6.52 11.52 -5.38
CA ASN A 570 -7.65 10.71 -4.95
C ASN A 570 -7.14 9.43 -4.28
N LEU A 571 -6.76 9.55 -3.01
CA LEU A 571 -6.28 8.43 -2.21
C LEU A 571 -7.45 7.49 -1.93
N ARG A 572 -7.33 6.22 -2.31
CA ARG A 572 -8.44 5.24 -2.21
C ARG A 572 -7.93 3.81 -2.16
N LYS A 573 -8.83 2.89 -1.76
CA LYS A 573 -8.62 1.44 -1.88
C LYS A 573 -8.62 0.96 -3.35
N LEU A 574 -7.96 -0.16 -3.59
CA LEU A 574 -7.93 -0.88 -4.85
C LEU A 574 -9.29 -1.56 -5.08
N ASP A 575 -9.61 -1.87 -6.34
CA ASP A 575 -10.82 -2.64 -6.68
C ASP A 575 -10.62 -4.14 -6.41
N GLU A 576 -10.54 -4.46 -5.12
CA GLU A 576 -10.30 -5.79 -4.58
C GLU A 576 -11.04 -5.95 -3.24
N LEU A 577 -11.18 -7.18 -2.75
CA LEU A 577 -11.55 -7.46 -1.36
C LEU A 577 -10.58 -6.76 -0.41
N TYR A 578 -11.08 -6.19 0.68
CA TYR A 578 -10.23 -5.37 1.56
C TYR A 578 -9.21 -6.22 2.31
N GLU A 579 -9.61 -7.44 2.70
CA GLU A 579 -8.77 -8.42 3.38
C GLU A 579 -7.49 -8.70 2.58
N LYS A 580 -7.59 -8.77 1.25
CA LYS A 580 -6.46 -9.02 0.34
C LYS A 580 -5.50 -7.83 0.17
N GLN A 581 -5.86 -6.64 0.66
CA GLN A 581 -5.13 -5.39 0.45
C GLN A 581 -4.94 -4.58 1.74
N GLU A 582 -5.11 -5.18 2.91
CA GLU A 582 -5.01 -4.47 4.19
C GLU A 582 -3.62 -3.78 4.31
N GLY A 583 -3.58 -2.51 4.72
CA GLY A 583 -2.34 -1.70 4.81
C GLY A 583 -1.69 -1.28 3.48
N VAL A 584 -2.20 -1.69 2.32
CA VAL A 584 -1.68 -1.28 1.00
C VAL A 584 -2.23 0.09 0.55
N PRO A 585 -3.55 0.33 0.59
CA PRO A 585 -4.12 1.66 0.40
C PRO A 585 -3.72 2.63 1.50
N TYR A 586 -3.90 3.93 1.23
CA TYR A 586 -3.71 5.00 2.22
C TYR A 586 -2.36 4.90 2.93
N ASN A 587 -1.32 4.73 2.13
CA ASN A 587 0.05 4.57 2.56
C ASN A 587 0.82 5.89 2.43
N ILE A 588 1.85 6.04 3.26
CA ILE A 588 2.73 7.20 3.29
C ILE A 588 4.16 6.71 3.55
N SER A 589 5.13 7.37 2.94
CA SER A 589 6.54 7.06 3.10
C SER A 589 7.37 8.32 3.27
N ILE A 590 8.41 8.23 4.10
CA ILE A 590 9.33 9.32 4.42
C ILE A 590 10.76 8.82 4.20
N GLY A 591 11.55 9.61 3.48
CA GLY A 591 12.88 9.24 3.01
C GLY A 591 12.88 8.45 1.70
N GLY A 592 11.71 8.15 1.15
CA GLY A 592 11.58 7.35 -0.06
C GLY A 592 10.19 7.38 -0.67
N GLY A 593 10.09 6.69 -1.80
CA GLY A 593 8.86 6.48 -2.54
C GLY A 593 8.12 5.25 -2.05
N THR A 594 8.00 4.25 -2.91
CA THR A 594 7.47 2.93 -2.53
C THR A 594 8.20 1.84 -3.28
N GLN A 595 8.40 0.68 -2.65
CA GLN A 595 8.95 -0.51 -3.31
C GLN A 595 8.03 -1.08 -4.41
N GLY A 596 6.76 -0.66 -4.49
CA GLY A 596 5.78 -1.27 -5.39
C GLY A 596 5.63 -2.76 -5.10
N LEU A 597 5.72 -3.59 -6.13
CA LEU A 597 5.67 -5.04 -6.03
C LEU A 597 7.05 -5.72 -6.06
N SER A 598 8.14 -4.94 -6.02
CA SER A 598 9.51 -5.43 -6.21
C SER A 598 9.97 -6.47 -5.18
N GLU A 599 9.43 -6.41 -3.96
CA GLU A 599 9.72 -7.34 -2.84
C GLU A 599 8.47 -7.98 -2.27
N THR A 600 7.44 -8.08 -3.09
CA THR A 600 6.21 -8.71 -2.67
C THR A 600 6.41 -10.21 -2.44
N ILE A 601 5.88 -10.69 -1.32
CA ILE A 601 5.75 -12.11 -1.03
C ILE A 601 4.57 -12.66 -1.82
N LEU A 602 4.88 -13.51 -2.79
CA LEU A 602 3.89 -14.25 -3.58
C LEU A 602 3.34 -15.43 -2.79
N GLN A 603 2.31 -16.07 -3.34
CA GLN A 603 1.68 -17.25 -2.76
C GLN A 603 2.71 -18.36 -2.50
N ASN A 604 3.57 -18.61 -3.49
CA ASN A 604 4.82 -19.30 -3.24
C ASN A 604 5.89 -18.25 -2.91
N TYR A 605 6.19 -18.09 -1.62
CA TYR A 605 7.15 -17.08 -1.14
C TYR A 605 8.58 -17.30 -1.66
N MET A 606 8.90 -18.50 -2.14
CA MET A 606 10.17 -18.82 -2.77
C MET A 606 10.29 -18.19 -4.17
N LEU A 607 9.17 -17.93 -4.84
CA LEU A 607 9.16 -17.22 -6.11
C LEU A 607 9.37 -15.72 -5.90
N ASN A 608 10.10 -15.12 -6.84
CA ASN A 608 10.27 -13.68 -6.90
C ASN A 608 9.23 -13.08 -7.86
N PRO A 609 8.79 -11.83 -7.63
CA PRO A 609 7.90 -11.12 -8.55
C PRO A 609 8.60 -10.90 -9.90
N THR A 610 7.93 -11.29 -10.98
CA THR A 610 8.45 -11.18 -12.36
C THR A 610 7.87 -10.01 -13.14
N ARG A 611 6.79 -9.39 -12.67
CA ARG A 611 6.05 -8.34 -13.37
C ARG A 611 6.33 -6.98 -12.77
N VAL A 612 6.75 -6.03 -13.61
CA VAL A 612 6.98 -4.64 -13.18
C VAL A 612 5.73 -3.80 -13.46
N TYR A 613 5.25 -3.12 -12.43
CA TYR A 613 4.09 -2.24 -12.52
C TYR A 613 4.47 -0.77 -12.32
N PRO A 614 3.62 0.19 -12.72
CA PRO A 614 3.97 1.61 -12.71
C PRO A 614 4.41 2.20 -11.36
N LEU A 615 3.87 1.73 -10.22
CA LEU A 615 4.32 2.23 -8.92
C LEU A 615 5.76 1.81 -8.64
N GLU A 616 6.13 0.57 -8.97
CA GLU A 616 7.52 0.14 -8.91
C GLU A 616 8.37 0.94 -9.90
N GLU A 617 7.97 0.97 -11.18
CA GLU A 617 8.74 1.62 -12.25
C GLU A 617 9.03 3.11 -11.98
N TYR A 618 8.04 3.85 -11.47
CA TYR A 618 8.12 5.31 -11.34
C TYR A 618 8.20 5.81 -9.90
N PHE A 619 8.05 4.98 -8.87
CA PHE A 619 8.11 5.43 -7.48
C PHE A 619 9.03 4.58 -6.60
N ALA A 620 9.61 3.48 -7.10
CA ALA A 620 10.68 2.78 -6.39
C ALA A 620 11.98 3.57 -6.46
N GLY A 621 12.22 4.38 -5.44
CA GLY A 621 13.43 5.15 -5.27
C GLY A 621 13.44 5.82 -3.91
N SER A 622 14.62 6.24 -3.46
CA SER A 622 14.83 6.77 -2.12
C SER A 622 15.80 7.94 -2.11
N PHE A 623 15.72 8.69 -1.01
CA PHE A 623 16.55 9.85 -0.75
C PHE A 623 17.92 9.41 -0.22
N ILE A 624 18.97 10.13 -0.62
CA ILE A 624 20.32 9.97 -0.09
C ILE A 624 20.69 11.25 0.65
N GLY A 625 20.91 11.15 1.96
CA GLY A 625 21.14 12.30 2.81
C GLY A 625 20.67 12.07 4.25
N TYR A 626 20.29 13.16 4.90
CA TYR A 626 19.81 13.14 6.29
C TYR A 626 18.44 13.81 6.42
N MET A 627 17.67 13.35 7.40
CA MET A 627 16.41 13.96 7.82
C MET A 627 16.43 14.19 9.35
N LYS A 628 15.81 15.28 9.79
CA LYS A 628 15.63 15.59 11.22
C LYS A 628 14.18 15.67 11.65
N ASP A 629 13.32 16.18 10.79
CA ASP A 629 12.01 16.69 11.19
C ASP A 629 11.03 16.60 10.02
N PHE A 630 9.81 16.15 10.29
CA PHE A 630 8.70 16.13 9.36
C PHE A 630 7.42 16.61 10.03
N LYS A 631 6.72 17.56 9.42
CA LYS A 631 5.40 18.04 9.88
C LYS A 631 4.39 18.06 8.76
N PHE A 632 3.16 17.73 9.11
CA PHE A 632 2.00 17.85 8.24
C PHE A 632 0.99 18.81 8.88
N TYR A 633 0.60 19.83 8.12
CA TYR A 633 -0.39 20.84 8.44
C TYR A 633 -1.68 20.64 7.64
N ASN A 634 -2.83 20.87 8.27
CA ASN A 634 -4.15 20.90 7.59
C ASN A 634 -4.77 22.30 7.53
N ARG A 635 -3.98 23.33 7.80
CA ARG A 635 -4.34 24.75 7.72
C ARG A 635 -3.49 25.43 6.66
N ASP A 636 -4.05 26.48 6.05
CA ASP A 636 -3.25 27.39 5.24
C ASP A 636 -2.28 28.20 6.12
N LEU A 637 -0.98 27.98 5.92
CA LEU A 637 0.08 28.81 6.49
C LEU A 637 0.40 29.94 5.53
N GLU A 638 0.35 31.18 6.02
CA GLU A 638 0.78 32.34 5.26
C GLU A 638 2.30 32.32 5.03
N TYR A 639 2.77 33.00 3.98
CA TYR A 639 4.21 33.13 3.69
C TYR A 639 5.04 33.55 4.90
N MET A 640 4.57 34.53 5.68
CA MET A 640 5.33 35.02 6.83
C MET A 640 5.39 33.99 7.96
N GLU A 641 4.38 33.14 8.11
CA GLU A 641 4.41 32.02 9.05
C GLU A 641 5.46 31.00 8.62
N ILE A 642 5.50 30.65 7.33
CA ILE A 642 6.51 29.75 6.75
C ILE A 642 7.93 30.32 6.93
N PHE A 643 8.11 31.62 6.63
CA PHE A 643 9.38 32.31 6.78
C PHE A 643 9.82 32.40 8.25
N ASN A 644 8.89 32.66 9.17
CA ASN A 644 9.16 32.71 10.60
C ASN A 644 9.51 31.32 11.15
N ASN A 645 8.82 30.26 10.72
CA ASN A 645 9.14 28.88 11.05
C ASN A 645 10.56 28.54 10.61
N TYR A 646 11.00 28.98 9.43
CA TYR A 646 12.40 28.82 9.04
C TYR A 646 13.37 29.67 9.89
N LYS A 647 13.07 30.96 10.07
CA LYS A 647 14.01 31.93 10.65
C LYS A 647 14.22 31.79 12.16
N TYR A 648 13.16 31.42 12.88
CA TYR A 648 13.14 31.44 14.35
C TYR A 648 13.13 30.04 14.98
N LYS A 649 13.07 28.97 14.17
CA LYS A 649 13.32 27.61 14.65
C LYS A 649 14.81 27.49 14.96
N SER A 650 15.13 27.19 16.22
CA SER A 650 16.49 26.86 16.62
C SER A 650 16.90 25.57 15.91
N LEU A 651 17.93 25.67 15.07
CA LEU A 651 18.57 24.53 14.37
C LEU A 651 19.27 23.57 15.34
#